data_AF-A0A8E2JFF7-F1
#
_entry.id   AF-A0A8E2JFF7-F1
#
_cell.length_a   1.000
_cell.length_b   1.000
_cell.length_c   1.000
_cell.angle_alpha   90.00
_cell.angle_beta   90.00
_cell.angle_gamma   90.00
#
_symmetry.space_group_name_H-M   'P 1'
#
loop_
_entity.id
_entity.type
_entity.pdbx_description
1 polymer ?
#
loop_
_entity_poly.entity_id
_entity_poly.type
_entity_poly.pdbx_seq_one_letter_code
_entity_poly.pdbx_strand_id
1 'polypeptide(L)'
;MTTFVVSLFLPYTVDFHDLPTPARRPSLPPRLPTGTSRRDSTVDLQEKKASLFTVPTPPGTPSATTDHADFFSQLQPSAATHFPKPHDPRSLVRSDSHIPEWGQGLFFNQPRSRADPAPPDTILEYVKASKERRTRRSPKGAQSRDQSKDDRTWGSDWTVEPAVQGNGGLANAVRAAIDAGSMGDIFWVGLIGFPTDSLSDMKKDEIHEKLESEYDALTVFVSDSDLDGHYAHYCKTILWPVFHYQIPDHPKSKAYEDHSWVYYVNLNQAFADKVIKSYKRGDIIWIHDYHLLLVPGMIRKKLPDAQIGFFLHTAFPSSEVFRCLAVRKDLLEGMLGANLVAFQTREYAHHFLQTCSRLLTVEATEDGVQLDHHFVNVMSLSIGIDPKALSVAREDPEVLSWINVMQERYHGKRLIVARDKLDQVRGVRHKLLSFELFLNKYPEWKDKVVMIQVATSTTENSELAATVSEIVTRIDAVHSTLAHQPLVFLRQDIAFSQYLALLSVADVLMITSLREGMNLTCHEFVFCQDGKASDKKHAPVILSEFAGSASVFDGNELSVNPWDYQKCAEAIKIALEMTDVEKDRRYAKLRDVVMHHTGEYWCTKLTQQLAKVHDEHYQRDTMSIPRLSVAQLSEKYKKSKKRLFILDYEGTLASYGSVTNIVLASPQRVINALNDMLADEKNIVYVMSGRTLEELELIFGRVPGVGLIAENGCFVREFGGTDEWTEFADEEKTKTWKESVKGILQYYQERVEGSWVEERHCSLIFHYEKADEYESANRQAGDCANHINDACENQRVRAIPTKDTVIIEPIDWDKGTAATQIFNDLRKDCTPDFLMVAGNDRDDEVIFRWAKDLDTNGTVPYVSTVSVGNRNTVAMATLTQGTTGKYISIPHRFRQSKPRLLLFLSTMLMTFA
;
A
#
# COMPACT_ATOMS: atom_id res chain seq x y z
N MET A 1 8.85 9.84 -22.05
CA MET A 1 8.45 9.89 -20.63
C MET A 1 9.01 8.64 -20.03
N THR A 2 9.90 8.78 -19.06
CA THR A 2 10.56 7.64 -18.44
C THR A 2 9.81 7.26 -17.16
N THR A 3 9.68 5.96 -16.90
CA THR A 3 9.08 5.43 -15.67
C THR A 3 10.17 4.96 -14.72
N PHE A 4 10.32 5.61 -13.58
CA PHE A 4 11.18 5.17 -12.50
C PHE A 4 10.49 4.10 -11.67
N VAL A 5 11.04 2.88 -11.65
CA VAL A 5 10.62 1.80 -10.75
C VAL A 5 11.57 1.79 -9.55
N VAL A 6 11.08 2.25 -8.41
CA VAL A 6 11.87 2.45 -7.18
C VAL A 6 11.56 1.31 -6.22
N SER A 7 12.54 0.44 -5.97
CA SER A 7 12.47 -0.64 -4.98
C SER A 7 13.76 -0.73 -4.19
N LEU A 8 13.71 -1.33 -2.99
CA LEU A 8 14.88 -1.40 -2.10
C LEU A 8 16.13 -1.98 -2.80
N PHE A 9 15.96 -3.07 -3.55
CA PHE A 9 17.03 -3.69 -4.33
C PHE A 9 16.76 -3.57 -5.83
N LEU A 10 17.83 -3.43 -6.62
CA LEU A 10 17.80 -3.57 -8.06
C LEU A 10 17.55 -5.03 -8.45
N PRO A 11 17.01 -5.30 -9.65
CA PRO A 11 16.93 -6.66 -10.19
C PRO A 11 18.29 -7.19 -10.65
N TYR A 12 19.35 -6.39 -10.53
CA TYR A 12 20.71 -6.67 -10.96
C TYR A 12 21.69 -6.52 -9.80
N THR A 13 22.73 -7.34 -9.80
CA THR A 13 23.85 -7.32 -8.85
C THR A 13 25.18 -7.46 -9.62
N VAL A 14 26.30 -7.35 -8.91
CA VAL A 14 27.66 -7.52 -9.48
C VAL A 14 28.33 -8.77 -8.91
N ASP A 15 29.06 -9.48 -9.76
CA ASP A 15 29.97 -10.57 -9.38
C ASP A 15 31.41 -10.20 -9.77
N PHE A 16 32.35 -10.28 -8.83
CA PHE A 16 33.76 -9.94 -9.05
C PHE A 16 34.60 -11.19 -9.34
N HIS A 17 35.34 -11.20 -10.45
CA HIS A 17 36.08 -12.38 -10.92
C HIS A 17 37.53 -12.46 -10.43
N ASP A 18 38.01 -11.44 -9.73
CA ASP A 18 39.40 -11.34 -9.25
C ASP A 18 39.74 -12.34 -8.13
N LEU A 19 38.76 -13.09 -7.63
CA LEU A 19 38.92 -14.13 -6.61
C LEU A 19 38.49 -15.49 -7.16
N PRO A 20 39.18 -16.60 -6.81
CA PRO A 20 38.72 -17.92 -7.19
C PRO A 20 37.32 -18.14 -6.62
N THR A 21 36.34 -18.33 -7.50
CA THR A 21 34.97 -18.72 -7.15
C THR A 21 35.05 -19.90 -6.17
N PRO A 22 34.25 -19.95 -5.10
CA PRO A 22 34.22 -21.10 -4.20
C PRO A 22 34.15 -22.40 -5.03
N ALA A 23 35.09 -23.32 -4.76
CA ALA A 23 35.54 -24.33 -5.72
C ALA A 23 34.41 -25.10 -6.42
N ARG A 24 34.28 -24.88 -7.73
CA ARG A 24 33.45 -25.62 -8.69
C ARG A 24 33.96 -27.06 -8.79
N ARG A 25 33.42 -28.00 -8.01
CA ARG A 25 33.57 -29.44 -8.31
C ARG A 25 32.58 -29.80 -9.42
N PRO A 26 33.02 -30.33 -10.58
CA PRO A 26 32.09 -30.78 -11.60
C PRO A 26 31.22 -31.90 -11.01
N SER A 27 29.90 -31.71 -11.08
CA SER A 27 28.93 -32.75 -10.75
C SER A 27 29.14 -33.93 -11.71
N LEU A 28 29.28 -35.14 -11.15
CA LEU A 28 29.18 -36.37 -11.94
C LEU A 28 27.71 -36.54 -12.35
N PRO A 29 27.43 -37.07 -13.56
CA PRO A 29 26.07 -37.44 -13.93
C PRO A 29 25.51 -38.45 -12.91
N PRO A 30 24.19 -38.43 -12.65
CA PRO A 30 23.58 -39.29 -11.64
C PRO A 30 23.88 -40.76 -11.96
N ARG A 31 24.72 -41.39 -11.12
CA ARG A 31 24.97 -42.83 -11.19
C ARG A 31 24.02 -43.53 -10.24
N LEU A 32 23.26 -44.48 -10.79
CA LEU A 32 22.58 -45.52 -10.03
C LEU A 32 23.57 -46.18 -9.06
N PRO A 33 23.20 -46.40 -7.79
CA PRO A 33 24.15 -46.85 -6.78
C PRO A 33 24.56 -48.31 -7.03
N THR A 34 25.80 -48.52 -7.44
CA THR A 34 26.51 -49.80 -7.27
C THR A 34 27.56 -49.62 -6.17
N GLY A 35 27.41 -50.37 -5.08
CA GLY A 35 28.20 -50.22 -3.86
C GLY A 35 29.70 -50.36 -4.07
N THR A 36 30.48 -49.51 -3.40
CA THR A 36 31.74 -49.87 -2.71
C THR A 36 32.33 -48.66 -1.98
N SER A 37 32.86 -48.95 -0.79
CA SER A 37 33.52 -48.10 0.21
C SER A 37 34.51 -47.06 -0.35
N ARG A 38 34.50 -45.84 0.21
CA ARG A 38 35.59 -44.86 0.09
C ARG A 38 36.27 -44.61 1.43
N ARG A 39 37.60 -44.51 1.35
CA ARG A 39 38.58 -44.25 2.42
C ARG A 39 38.63 -42.76 2.75
N ASP A 40 38.66 -42.43 4.05
CA ASP A 40 38.94 -41.08 4.52
C ASP A 40 40.43 -40.85 4.78
N SER A 41 40.88 -39.65 4.41
CA SER A 41 42.21 -39.08 4.59
C SER A 41 42.30 -38.31 5.91
N THR A 42 43.32 -38.66 6.70
CA THR A 42 43.73 -38.08 7.98
C THR A 42 44.34 -36.68 7.88
N VAL A 43 44.07 -35.82 8.87
CA VAL A 43 45.01 -34.77 9.33
C VAL A 43 45.01 -34.72 10.86
N ASP A 44 46.23 -34.77 11.40
CA ASP A 44 46.66 -34.86 12.80
C ASP A 44 46.20 -33.74 13.74
N LEU A 45 45.94 -34.12 14.99
CA LEU A 45 46.26 -33.31 16.18
C LEU A 45 46.86 -34.21 17.27
N GLN A 46 48.06 -33.84 17.73
CA GLN A 46 48.86 -34.51 18.75
C GLN A 46 48.37 -34.25 20.19
N GLU A 47 48.58 -35.27 21.03
CA GLU A 47 48.63 -35.31 22.51
C GLU A 47 47.29 -35.08 23.26
N LYS A 48 46.72 -36.02 24.04
CA LYS A 48 47.35 -36.80 25.13
C LYS A 48 46.43 -37.90 25.72
N LYS A 49 47.08 -38.90 26.32
CA LYS A 49 46.64 -39.96 27.28
C LYS A 49 45.96 -41.21 26.73
N ALA A 50 46.72 -42.31 26.80
CA ALA A 50 46.30 -43.68 26.56
C ALA A 50 45.19 -44.10 27.55
N SER A 51 44.01 -44.40 27.02
CA SER A 51 42.99 -45.21 27.68
C SER A 51 43.21 -46.67 27.29
N LEU A 52 43.23 -47.58 28.28
CA LEU A 52 43.36 -49.03 28.11
C LEU A 52 42.03 -49.74 27.78
N PHE A 53 40.97 -49.00 27.47
CA PHE A 53 39.66 -49.57 27.15
C PHE A 53 39.21 -49.14 25.75
N THR A 54 38.97 -50.13 24.88
CA THR A 54 38.23 -49.97 23.63
C THR A 54 36.78 -49.60 23.95
N VAL A 55 36.45 -48.31 23.86
CA VAL A 55 35.06 -47.85 23.83
C VAL A 55 34.48 -48.31 22.48
N PRO A 56 33.42 -49.13 22.43
CA PRO A 56 32.70 -49.34 21.20
C PRO A 56 32.06 -48.01 20.83
N THR A 57 32.47 -47.45 19.70
CA THR A 57 31.73 -46.35 19.07
C THR A 57 30.29 -46.84 18.90
N PRO A 58 29.27 -46.15 19.43
CA PRO A 58 27.90 -46.54 19.14
C PRO A 58 27.70 -46.45 17.62
N PRO A 59 27.06 -47.44 16.97
CA PRO A 59 26.68 -47.28 15.58
C PRO A 59 25.78 -46.04 15.51
N GLY A 60 26.14 -45.09 14.64
CA GLY A 60 25.30 -43.93 14.37
C GLY A 60 23.92 -44.42 13.98
N THR A 61 22.90 -43.97 14.70
CA THR A 61 21.51 -44.24 14.36
C THR A 61 21.28 -43.72 12.94
N PRO A 62 20.86 -44.56 11.97
CA PRO A 62 20.56 -44.06 10.64
C PRO A 62 19.29 -43.21 10.74
N SER A 63 19.44 -41.89 10.71
CA SER A 63 18.30 -41.01 10.48
C SER A 63 17.98 -41.08 8.99
N ALA A 64 16.82 -41.61 8.62
CA ALA A 64 16.36 -41.75 7.23
C ALA A 64 16.28 -40.41 6.45
N THR A 65 16.41 -39.28 7.16
CA THR A 65 16.44 -37.93 6.58
C THR A 65 17.64 -37.67 5.66
N THR A 66 18.76 -38.40 5.80
CA THR A 66 19.96 -38.15 4.97
C THR A 66 19.72 -38.44 3.49
N ASP A 67 19.04 -39.54 3.14
CA ASP A 67 18.87 -39.94 1.73
C ASP A 67 18.00 -38.98 0.92
N HIS A 68 16.97 -38.41 1.56
CA HIS A 68 16.11 -37.40 0.93
C HIS A 68 16.79 -36.04 0.84
N ALA A 69 17.49 -35.64 1.90
CA ALA A 69 18.31 -34.45 1.86
C ALA A 69 19.35 -34.58 0.74
N ASP A 70 20.05 -35.70 0.64
CA ASP A 70 21.04 -36.02 -0.40
C ASP A 70 20.46 -36.01 -1.82
N PHE A 71 19.22 -36.47 -2.02
CA PHE A 71 18.55 -36.38 -3.32
C PHE A 71 18.33 -34.93 -3.77
N PHE A 72 17.95 -34.04 -2.86
CA PHE A 72 17.74 -32.62 -3.16
C PHE A 72 19.02 -31.76 -3.02
N SER A 73 20.02 -32.21 -2.24
CA SER A 73 21.25 -31.48 -1.90
C SER A 73 22.44 -31.79 -2.82
N GLN A 74 22.25 -32.64 -3.83
CA GLN A 74 23.31 -33.02 -4.79
C GLN A 74 23.89 -31.84 -5.61
N LEU A 75 23.30 -30.64 -5.50
CA LEU A 75 23.76 -29.42 -6.17
C LEU A 75 24.21 -28.39 -5.13
N GLN A 76 25.47 -27.96 -5.21
CA GLN A 76 25.89 -26.79 -4.43
C GLN A 76 25.15 -25.54 -4.93
N PRO A 77 24.72 -24.63 -4.02
CA PRO A 77 24.09 -23.38 -4.40
C PRO A 77 25.00 -22.62 -5.38
N SER A 78 24.48 -22.31 -6.56
CA SER A 78 25.17 -21.56 -7.60
C SER A 78 24.17 -20.73 -8.42
N ALA A 79 24.66 -19.78 -9.21
CA ALA A 79 23.80 -19.01 -10.11
C ALA A 79 22.95 -19.92 -11.02
N ALA A 80 23.54 -21.01 -11.52
CA ALA A 80 22.87 -21.99 -12.37
C ALA A 80 21.75 -22.77 -11.66
N THR A 81 21.80 -22.92 -10.33
CA THR A 81 20.72 -23.57 -9.58
C THR A 81 19.59 -22.60 -9.23
N HIS A 82 19.87 -21.30 -9.15
CA HIS A 82 18.88 -20.29 -8.79
C HIS A 82 18.14 -19.70 -10.01
N PHE A 83 18.81 -19.58 -11.15
CA PHE A 83 18.27 -18.94 -12.35
C PHE A 83 18.20 -19.92 -13.53
N PRO A 84 17.11 -19.91 -14.33
CA PRO A 84 17.04 -20.66 -15.59
C PRO A 84 18.18 -20.36 -16.55
N LYS A 85 18.55 -19.07 -16.65
CA LYS A 85 19.64 -18.61 -17.51
C LYS A 85 20.67 -17.88 -16.64
N PRO A 86 21.67 -18.58 -16.08
CA PRO A 86 22.76 -17.92 -15.35
C PRO A 86 23.51 -16.96 -16.29
N HIS A 87 24.01 -15.83 -15.77
CA HIS A 87 24.66 -14.77 -16.53
C HIS A 87 23.76 -13.97 -17.49
N ASP A 88 22.45 -14.25 -17.53
CA ASP A 88 21.46 -13.40 -18.18
C ASP A 88 20.77 -12.54 -17.10
N PRO A 89 21.04 -11.23 -17.04
CA PRO A 89 20.39 -10.31 -16.10
C PRO A 89 18.87 -10.23 -16.32
N ARG A 90 18.39 -10.67 -17.49
CA ARG A 90 16.97 -10.78 -17.83
C ARG A 90 16.39 -12.17 -17.57
N SER A 91 17.10 -13.04 -16.88
CA SER A 91 16.58 -14.35 -16.48
C SER A 91 15.39 -14.22 -15.53
N LEU A 92 14.40 -15.10 -15.70
CA LEU A 92 13.27 -15.22 -14.79
C LEU A 92 13.79 -15.44 -13.36
N VAL A 93 13.29 -14.65 -12.42
CA VAL A 93 13.61 -14.76 -10.99
C VAL A 93 12.45 -15.47 -10.31
N ARG A 94 12.67 -16.12 -9.17
CA ARG A 94 11.56 -16.73 -8.45
C ARG A 94 10.64 -15.66 -7.86
N SER A 95 9.35 -15.94 -7.85
CA SER A 95 8.35 -14.97 -7.35
C SER A 95 8.31 -14.87 -5.82
N ASP A 96 8.87 -15.85 -5.10
CA ASP A 96 8.99 -15.76 -3.65
C ASP A 96 10.00 -14.69 -3.22
N SER A 97 9.63 -13.90 -2.21
CA SER A 97 10.45 -12.82 -1.65
C SER A 97 11.61 -13.38 -0.80
N HIS A 98 12.44 -14.24 -1.39
CA HIS A 98 13.60 -14.80 -0.74
C HIS A 98 14.73 -13.78 -0.75
N ILE A 99 14.84 -12.98 0.30
CA ILE A 99 15.98 -12.08 0.49
C ILE A 99 17.00 -12.85 1.35
N PRO A 100 18.16 -13.26 0.80
CA PRO A 100 19.26 -13.77 1.62
C PRO A 100 19.65 -12.75 2.70
N GLU A 101 20.22 -13.22 3.80
CA GLU A 101 20.69 -12.34 4.86
C GLU A 101 21.66 -11.29 4.33
N TRP A 102 21.42 -10.05 4.73
CA TRP A 102 22.25 -8.93 4.35
C TRP A 102 23.70 -9.17 4.78
N GLY A 103 24.65 -8.96 3.86
CA GLY A 103 26.08 -9.06 4.13
C GLY A 103 26.71 -10.44 3.96
N GLN A 104 25.96 -11.47 3.58
CA GLN A 104 26.51 -12.75 3.14
C GLN A 104 26.26 -12.96 1.63
N GLY A 105 27.33 -12.97 0.84
CA GLY A 105 27.25 -13.43 -0.55
C GLY A 105 26.88 -14.91 -0.59
N LEU A 106 25.78 -15.25 -1.27
CA LEU A 106 25.32 -16.64 -1.40
C LEU A 106 26.32 -17.48 -2.22
N PHE A 107 26.59 -17.05 -3.46
CA PHE A 107 27.49 -17.72 -4.39
C PHE A 107 28.27 -16.77 -5.30
N PHE A 108 27.93 -15.48 -5.34
CA PHE A 108 28.72 -14.46 -6.02
C PHE A 108 29.87 -13.98 -5.11
N ASN A 109 30.99 -13.63 -5.72
CA ASN A 109 32.12 -13.02 -5.05
C ASN A 109 31.81 -11.55 -4.78
N GLN A 110 31.37 -11.25 -3.56
CA GLN A 110 30.92 -9.91 -3.16
C GLN A 110 31.51 -9.49 -1.81
N PRO A 111 31.64 -8.17 -1.56
CA PRO A 111 31.99 -7.62 -0.25
C PRO A 111 31.13 -8.14 0.91
N ARG A 112 31.73 -8.15 2.09
CA ARG A 112 31.04 -8.43 3.36
C ARG A 112 30.74 -7.13 4.09
N SER A 113 29.69 -7.17 4.90
CA SER A 113 29.22 -6.00 5.66
C SER A 113 30.27 -5.57 6.68
N ARG A 114 30.55 -4.26 6.74
CA ARG A 114 31.39 -3.65 7.78
C ARG A 114 30.59 -3.02 8.93
N ALA A 115 29.27 -3.22 8.95
CA ALA A 115 28.41 -2.72 10.02
C ALA A 115 28.79 -3.30 11.40
N ASP A 116 28.77 -2.47 12.44
CA ASP A 116 28.94 -2.94 13.81
C ASP A 116 27.78 -3.86 14.21
N PRO A 117 28.01 -4.93 14.99
CA PRO A 117 26.93 -5.78 15.46
C PRO A 117 25.90 -4.99 16.27
N ALA A 118 24.64 -5.39 16.10
CA ALA A 118 23.48 -4.76 16.72
C ALA A 118 23.66 -4.55 18.23
N PRO A 119 23.14 -3.44 18.80
CA PRO A 119 23.01 -3.35 20.25
C PRO A 119 22.12 -4.49 20.76
N PRO A 120 22.40 -5.04 21.95
CA PRO A 120 21.69 -6.18 22.49
C PRO A 120 20.19 -5.90 22.70
N ASP A 121 19.37 -6.95 22.55
CA ASP A 121 17.91 -6.87 22.43
C ASP A 121 17.19 -6.37 23.70
N THR A 122 17.85 -6.36 24.86
CA THR A 122 17.22 -5.99 26.14
C THR A 122 17.64 -4.60 26.64
N ILE A 123 16.72 -3.85 27.29
CA ILE A 123 16.98 -2.52 27.89
C ILE A 123 18.16 -2.57 28.87
N LEU A 124 18.23 -3.63 29.67
CA LEU A 124 19.25 -3.81 30.69
C LEU A 124 20.63 -4.00 30.06
N GLU A 125 20.70 -4.74 28.96
CA GLU A 125 21.94 -4.93 28.20
C GLU A 125 22.27 -3.70 27.34
N TYR A 126 21.29 -2.98 26.80
CA TYR A 126 21.50 -1.71 26.09
C TYR A 126 22.13 -0.65 27.00
N VAL A 127 21.62 -0.50 28.23
CA VAL A 127 22.20 0.43 29.23
C VAL A 127 23.61 -0.01 29.62
N LYS A 128 23.87 -1.31 29.69
CA LYS A 128 25.19 -1.87 29.98
C LYS A 128 26.18 -1.65 28.82
N ALA A 129 25.78 -1.97 27.59
CA ALA A 129 26.54 -1.76 26.36
C ALA A 129 26.80 -0.28 26.08
N SER A 130 25.84 0.60 26.39
CA SER A 130 25.99 2.06 26.31
C SER A 130 27.02 2.60 27.33
N LYS A 131 27.01 2.07 28.56
CA LYS A 131 28.04 2.38 29.58
C LYS A 131 29.43 1.86 29.16
N GLU A 132 29.51 0.65 28.61
CA GLU A 132 30.76 0.05 28.10
C GLU A 132 31.30 0.76 26.83
N ARG A 133 30.43 1.26 25.95
CA ARG A 133 30.81 2.09 24.80
C ARG A 133 31.34 3.47 25.23
N ARG A 134 30.78 4.05 26.31
CA ARG A 134 31.28 5.33 26.88
C ARG A 134 32.66 5.18 27.55
N THR A 135 32.97 4.04 28.16
CA THR A 135 34.30 3.80 28.76
C THR A 135 35.39 3.43 27.74
N ARG A 136 35.02 3.01 26.52
CA ARG A 136 35.96 2.63 25.45
C ARG A 136 36.50 3.79 24.59
N ARG A 137 36.10 5.04 24.83
CA ARG A 137 36.66 6.20 24.08
C ARG A 137 38.00 6.67 24.68
N SER A 138 39.10 5.96 24.34
CA SER A 138 40.52 6.39 24.11
C SER A 138 41.59 5.43 24.69
N PRO A 139 42.78 5.24 24.09
CA PRO A 139 43.21 5.40 22.69
C PRO A 139 43.54 4.06 21.99
N LYS A 140 43.68 4.15 20.66
CA LYS A 140 44.03 3.12 19.66
C LYS A 140 44.97 2.02 20.17
N GLY A 141 44.55 0.76 20.11
CA GLY A 141 45.45 -0.38 20.32
C GLY A 141 44.76 -1.71 20.61
N ALA A 142 44.02 -2.25 19.64
CA ALA A 142 43.77 -3.69 19.46
C ALA A 142 42.77 -3.85 18.30
N GLN A 143 43.28 -3.84 17.07
CA GLN A 143 42.50 -4.34 15.94
C GLN A 143 42.22 -5.83 16.19
N SER A 144 40.94 -6.18 16.18
CA SER A 144 40.51 -7.58 16.07
C SER A 144 41.19 -8.19 14.84
N ARG A 145 41.87 -9.32 15.04
CA ARG A 145 42.65 -10.04 14.02
C ARG A 145 41.80 -10.58 12.85
N ASP A 146 40.47 -10.39 12.88
CA ASP A 146 39.53 -10.80 11.84
C ASP A 146 39.12 -9.67 10.88
N GLN A 147 39.25 -8.40 11.28
CA GLN A 147 38.95 -7.25 10.40
C GLN A 147 40.02 -7.03 9.32
N SER A 148 41.21 -7.62 9.46
CA SER A 148 42.35 -7.37 8.56
C SER A 148 42.34 -8.17 7.25
N LYS A 149 41.26 -8.92 6.94
CA LYS A 149 41.18 -9.75 5.72
C LYS A 149 40.39 -9.13 4.57
N ASP A 150 39.69 -8.01 4.80
CA ASP A 150 38.83 -7.33 3.80
C ASP A 150 39.37 -5.97 3.32
N ASP A 151 40.65 -5.66 3.59
CA ASP A 151 41.40 -4.59 2.91
C ASP A 151 41.86 -5.04 1.51
N ARG A 152 41.00 -5.75 0.79
CA ARG A 152 41.26 -6.22 -0.57
C ARG A 152 40.80 -5.15 -1.55
N THR A 153 41.64 -4.84 -2.54
CA THR A 153 41.23 -4.06 -3.70
C THR A 153 40.37 -4.96 -4.58
N TRP A 154 39.06 -4.74 -4.56
CA TRP A 154 38.13 -5.32 -5.53
C TRP A 154 38.56 -4.84 -6.92
N GLY A 155 38.98 -5.76 -7.78
CA GLY A 155 39.78 -5.48 -8.96
C GLY A 155 38.96 -5.00 -10.17
N SER A 156 39.50 -5.24 -11.36
CA SER A 156 39.00 -4.67 -12.62
C SER A 156 38.00 -5.55 -13.37
N ASP A 157 37.92 -6.84 -13.07
CA ASP A 157 37.10 -7.79 -13.83
C ASP A 157 35.83 -8.19 -13.06
N TRP A 158 34.67 -7.76 -13.58
CA TRP A 158 33.37 -7.99 -12.96
C TRP A 158 32.24 -8.02 -13.99
N THR A 159 31.20 -8.82 -13.70
CA THR A 159 30.00 -8.95 -14.54
C THR A 159 28.75 -8.50 -13.79
N VAL A 160 27.73 -8.09 -14.56
CA VAL A 160 26.39 -7.83 -14.03
C VAL A 160 25.60 -9.13 -14.10
N GLU A 161 24.98 -9.49 -12.99
CA GLU A 161 24.25 -10.74 -12.79
C GLU A 161 22.82 -10.44 -12.31
N PRO A 162 21.86 -11.36 -12.48
CA PRO A 162 20.54 -11.22 -11.87
C PRO A 162 20.65 -11.22 -10.34
N ALA A 163 19.95 -10.29 -9.68
CA ALA A 163 19.97 -10.18 -8.24
C ALA A 163 19.21 -11.35 -7.59
N VAL A 164 19.79 -11.92 -6.54
CA VAL A 164 19.09 -12.86 -5.66
C VAL A 164 18.26 -12.12 -4.60
N GLN A 165 18.70 -10.91 -4.22
CA GLN A 165 17.95 -10.03 -3.32
C GLN A 165 16.89 -9.25 -4.09
N GLY A 166 15.71 -9.08 -3.49
CA GLY A 166 14.63 -8.25 -4.05
C GLY A 166 13.29 -8.98 -4.16
N ASN A 167 12.34 -8.31 -4.82
CA ASN A 167 11.02 -8.85 -5.09
C ASN A 167 11.01 -9.41 -6.53
N GLY A 168 11.25 -10.72 -6.67
CA GLY A 168 11.28 -11.36 -7.98
C GLY A 168 9.93 -11.34 -8.69
N GLY A 169 8.81 -11.38 -7.96
CA GLY A 169 7.47 -11.20 -8.53
C GLY A 169 7.29 -9.84 -9.21
N LEU A 170 7.77 -8.77 -8.56
CA LEU A 170 7.78 -7.43 -9.15
C LEU A 170 8.69 -7.36 -10.39
N ALA A 171 9.91 -7.89 -10.31
CA ALA A 171 10.85 -7.92 -11.43
C ALA A 171 10.27 -8.64 -12.66
N ASN A 172 9.62 -9.77 -12.44
CA ASN A 172 8.96 -10.54 -13.50
C ASN A 172 7.75 -9.79 -14.07
N ALA A 173 6.92 -9.18 -13.23
CA ALA A 173 5.75 -8.42 -13.70
C ALA A 173 6.13 -7.22 -14.57
N VAL A 174 7.14 -6.45 -14.13
CA VAL A 174 7.68 -5.31 -14.90
C VAL A 174 8.28 -5.79 -16.21
N ARG A 175 9.07 -6.87 -16.19
CA ARG A 175 9.65 -7.44 -17.41
C ARG A 175 8.57 -7.91 -18.39
N ALA A 176 7.53 -8.60 -17.91
CA ALA A 176 6.41 -9.02 -18.74
C ALA A 176 5.71 -7.83 -19.42
N ALA A 177 5.58 -6.70 -18.72
CA ALA A 177 5.02 -5.48 -19.27
C ALA A 177 5.93 -4.80 -20.31
N ILE A 178 7.25 -4.82 -20.11
CA ILE A 178 8.25 -4.36 -21.09
C ILE A 178 8.19 -5.23 -22.35
N ASP A 179 8.24 -6.56 -22.19
CA ASP A 179 8.24 -7.52 -23.31
C ASP A 179 6.94 -7.45 -24.13
N ALA A 180 5.82 -7.10 -23.49
CA ALA A 180 4.55 -6.86 -24.16
C ALA A 180 4.45 -5.47 -24.83
N GLY A 181 5.43 -4.58 -24.64
CA GLY A 181 5.39 -3.20 -25.13
C GLY A 181 4.33 -2.32 -24.47
N SER A 182 3.86 -2.70 -23.27
CA SER A 182 2.79 -2.00 -22.54
C SER A 182 3.31 -0.88 -21.64
N MET A 183 4.62 -0.86 -21.35
CA MET A 183 5.31 0.24 -20.67
C MET A 183 6.36 0.86 -21.60
N GLY A 184 6.57 2.17 -21.44
CA GLY A 184 7.62 2.91 -22.15
C GLY A 184 9.00 2.68 -21.56
N ASP A 185 9.91 3.64 -21.72
CA ASP A 185 11.27 3.56 -21.15
C ASP A 185 11.21 3.44 -19.62
N ILE A 186 11.82 2.40 -19.05
CA ILE A 186 11.85 2.14 -17.61
C ILE A 186 13.26 2.33 -17.09
N PHE A 187 13.40 3.06 -15.98
CA PHE A 187 14.63 3.12 -15.20
C PHE A 187 14.40 2.52 -13.81
N TRP A 188 15.21 1.55 -13.42
CA TRP A 188 15.12 0.98 -12.08
C TRP A 188 15.96 1.80 -11.10
N VAL A 189 15.46 2.08 -9.90
CA VAL A 189 16.21 2.77 -8.84
C VAL A 189 16.27 1.88 -7.60
N GLY A 190 17.48 1.58 -7.11
CA GLY A 190 17.65 0.65 -5.99
C GLY A 190 19.09 0.45 -5.54
N LEU A 191 19.25 -0.35 -4.48
CA LEU A 191 20.54 -0.83 -3.99
C LEU A 191 21.03 -2.02 -4.81
N ILE A 192 22.34 -2.20 -4.93
CA ILE A 192 22.95 -3.26 -5.76
C ILE A 192 22.88 -4.68 -5.15
N GLY A 193 22.39 -4.81 -3.91
CA GLY A 193 22.18 -6.11 -3.28
C GLY A 193 23.40 -6.71 -2.57
N PHE A 194 24.45 -5.93 -2.33
CA PHE A 194 25.58 -6.32 -1.47
C PHE A 194 26.25 -5.10 -0.80
N PRO A 195 26.98 -5.29 0.32
CA PRO A 195 27.65 -4.21 1.05
C PRO A 195 28.64 -3.41 0.21
N THR A 196 28.70 -2.09 0.39
CA THR A 196 29.50 -1.23 -0.51
C THR A 196 30.59 -0.43 0.19
N ASP A 197 30.70 -0.49 1.52
CA ASP A 197 31.70 0.31 2.26
C ASP A 197 33.16 -0.13 2.03
N SER A 198 33.39 -1.34 1.51
CA SER A 198 34.72 -1.77 1.09
C SER A 198 35.12 -1.31 -0.32
N LEU A 199 34.18 -0.78 -1.11
CA LEU A 199 34.45 -0.30 -2.46
C LEU A 199 34.95 1.15 -2.43
N SER A 200 35.92 1.47 -3.29
CA SER A 200 36.35 2.86 -3.49
C SER A 200 35.30 3.65 -4.26
N ASP A 201 35.26 4.98 -4.07
CA ASP A 201 34.31 5.86 -4.77
C ASP A 201 34.42 5.73 -6.30
N MET A 202 35.65 5.66 -6.83
CA MET A 202 35.88 5.42 -8.26
C MET A 202 35.22 4.13 -8.76
N LYS A 203 35.23 3.06 -7.96
CA LYS A 203 34.60 1.78 -8.35
C LYS A 203 33.09 1.85 -8.25
N LYS A 204 32.54 2.58 -7.26
CA LYS A 204 31.11 2.85 -7.15
C LYS A 204 30.60 3.64 -8.36
N ASP A 205 31.37 4.63 -8.81
CA ASP A 205 31.06 5.42 -10.00
C ASP A 205 31.13 4.58 -11.29
N GLU A 206 32.17 3.75 -11.46
CA GLU A 206 32.28 2.83 -12.61
C GLU A 206 31.09 1.86 -12.69
N ILE A 207 30.69 1.29 -11.55
CA ILE A 207 29.53 0.39 -11.47
C ILE A 207 28.24 1.16 -11.79
N HIS A 208 28.11 2.39 -11.27
CA HIS A 208 26.96 3.24 -11.53
C HIS A 208 26.81 3.57 -13.02
N GLU A 209 27.88 4.01 -13.68
CA GLU A 209 27.88 4.39 -15.09
C GLU A 209 27.52 3.20 -15.99
N LYS A 210 28.05 2.00 -15.70
CA LYS A 210 27.70 0.79 -16.47
C LYS A 210 26.24 0.40 -16.29
N LEU A 211 25.73 0.41 -15.05
CA LEU A 211 24.32 0.07 -14.77
C LEU A 211 23.35 1.08 -15.38
N GLU A 212 23.71 2.38 -15.37
CA GLU A 212 22.88 3.43 -15.96
C GLU A 212 22.86 3.32 -17.50
N SER A 213 23.99 3.03 -18.13
CA SER A 213 24.11 3.03 -19.60
C SER A 213 23.71 1.73 -20.28
N GLU A 214 23.94 0.57 -19.66
CA GLU A 214 23.70 -0.75 -20.26
C GLU A 214 22.42 -1.44 -19.74
N TYR A 215 21.93 -1.06 -18.55
CA TYR A 215 20.85 -1.77 -17.84
C TYR A 215 19.68 -0.89 -17.41
N ASP A 216 19.68 0.40 -17.78
CA ASP A 216 18.69 1.39 -17.37
C ASP A 216 18.45 1.38 -15.84
N ALA A 217 19.53 1.26 -15.06
CA ALA A 217 19.48 1.10 -13.61
C ALA A 217 20.31 2.15 -12.87
N LEU A 218 19.65 2.89 -11.99
CA LEU A 218 20.25 3.89 -11.11
C LEU A 218 20.53 3.29 -9.74
N THR A 219 21.82 3.14 -9.44
CA THR A 219 22.26 2.70 -8.11
C THR A 219 22.13 3.81 -7.07
N VAL A 220 21.64 3.42 -5.90
CA VAL A 220 21.72 4.17 -4.66
C VAL A 220 22.84 3.55 -3.82
N PHE A 221 23.77 4.36 -3.33
CA PHE A 221 24.81 3.92 -2.40
C PHE A 221 24.52 4.51 -1.02
N VAL A 222 24.48 3.65 -0.02
CA VAL A 222 24.32 4.00 1.40
C VAL A 222 25.40 3.30 2.21
N SER A 223 25.67 3.77 3.43
CA SER A 223 26.62 3.07 4.30
C SER A 223 26.07 1.70 4.72
N ASP A 224 26.95 0.74 4.96
CA ASP A 224 26.55 -0.60 5.40
C ASP A 224 25.77 -0.53 6.72
N SER A 225 26.12 0.44 7.59
CA SER A 225 25.44 0.68 8.86
C SER A 225 24.06 1.31 8.73
N ASP A 226 23.85 2.22 7.76
CA ASP A 226 22.51 2.77 7.48
C ASP A 226 21.58 1.67 6.96
N LEU A 227 22.08 0.80 6.08
CA LEU A 227 21.29 -0.28 5.51
C LEU A 227 20.98 -1.36 6.54
N ASP A 228 21.94 -1.76 7.36
CA ASP A 228 21.70 -2.73 8.44
C ASP A 228 20.68 -2.17 9.46
N GLY A 229 20.85 -0.91 9.87
CA GLY A 229 19.92 -0.18 10.73
C GLY A 229 18.51 -0.03 10.15
N HIS A 230 18.40 0.25 8.85
CA HIS A 230 17.11 0.34 8.15
C HIS A 230 16.47 -1.04 7.98
N TYR A 231 17.19 -2.00 7.38
CA TYR A 231 16.62 -3.24 6.87
C TYR A 231 16.46 -4.30 7.97
N ALA A 232 17.55 -4.66 8.65
CA ALA A 232 17.51 -5.70 9.69
C ALA A 232 16.80 -5.20 10.96
N HIS A 233 17.09 -3.95 11.38
CA HIS A 233 16.59 -3.44 12.65
C HIS A 233 15.23 -2.76 12.56
N TYR A 234 14.99 -1.84 11.62
CA TYR A 234 13.67 -1.19 11.55
C TYR A 234 12.66 -2.03 10.75
N CYS A 235 13.01 -2.41 9.53
CA CYS A 235 12.08 -3.10 8.62
C CYS A 235 11.73 -4.52 9.09
N LYS A 236 12.72 -5.39 9.37
CA LYS A 236 12.45 -6.80 9.72
C LYS A 236 12.02 -7.01 11.16
N THR A 237 12.43 -6.15 12.08
CA THR A 237 12.10 -6.32 13.50
C THR A 237 10.88 -5.52 13.94
N ILE A 238 10.55 -4.38 13.30
CA ILE A 238 9.44 -3.51 13.72
C ILE A 238 8.32 -3.52 12.68
N LEU A 239 8.58 -3.08 11.45
CA LEU A 239 7.51 -2.98 10.44
C LEU A 239 6.95 -4.34 10.03
N TRP A 240 7.81 -5.32 9.73
CA TRP A 240 7.40 -6.63 9.25
C TRP A 240 6.48 -7.36 10.23
N PRO A 241 6.81 -7.51 11.54
CA PRO A 241 5.91 -8.17 12.48
C PRO A 241 4.58 -7.41 12.64
N VAL A 242 4.63 -6.09 12.77
CA VAL A 242 3.41 -5.25 12.94
C VAL A 242 2.48 -5.37 11.73
N PHE A 243 3.00 -5.30 10.51
CA PHE A 243 2.21 -5.42 9.28
C PHE A 243 1.56 -6.81 9.14
N HIS A 244 2.12 -7.82 9.81
CA HIS A 244 1.62 -9.20 9.82
C HIS A 244 0.95 -9.61 11.14
N TYR A 245 0.51 -8.65 11.97
CA TYR A 245 -0.21 -8.86 13.24
C TYR A 245 0.58 -9.64 14.31
N GLN A 246 1.90 -9.60 14.23
CA GLN A 246 2.80 -10.10 15.26
C GLN A 246 3.32 -8.92 16.05
N ILE A 247 2.57 -8.52 17.07
CA ILE A 247 3.02 -7.50 18.01
C ILE A 247 4.04 -8.18 18.94
N PRO A 248 5.31 -7.73 18.97
CA PRO A 248 6.30 -8.35 19.85
C PRO A 248 5.90 -8.21 21.32
N ASP A 249 5.82 -9.33 22.06
CA ASP A 249 5.50 -9.35 23.51
C ASP A 249 6.52 -8.55 24.35
N HIS A 250 7.74 -8.42 23.82
CA HIS A 250 8.73 -7.48 24.29
C HIS A 250 8.95 -6.45 23.18
N PRO A 251 8.32 -5.26 23.23
CA PRO A 251 8.74 -4.17 22.37
C PRO A 251 10.21 -3.95 22.68
N LYS A 252 11.09 -4.32 21.75
CA LYS A 252 12.48 -3.86 21.78
C LYS A 252 12.40 -2.38 22.10
N SER A 253 13.11 -1.97 23.15
CA SER A 253 12.83 -0.73 23.86
C SER A 253 12.53 0.44 22.92
N LYS A 254 11.70 1.41 23.33
CA LYS A 254 11.53 2.65 22.56
C LYS A 254 12.88 3.26 22.11
N ALA A 255 13.94 3.10 22.91
CA ALA A 255 15.29 3.51 22.53
C ALA A 255 15.90 2.76 21.34
N TYR A 256 15.52 1.50 21.10
CA TYR A 256 15.88 0.72 19.92
C TYR A 256 15.10 1.17 18.68
N GLU A 257 13.80 1.45 18.82
CA GLU A 257 12.98 2.04 17.75
C GLU A 257 13.51 3.43 17.37
N ASP A 258 13.70 4.32 18.35
CA ASP A 258 14.23 5.68 18.13
C ASP A 258 15.63 5.66 17.48
N HIS A 259 16.48 4.69 17.84
CA HIS A 259 17.80 4.51 17.23
C HIS A 259 17.72 3.99 15.79
N SER A 260 16.86 3.01 15.51
CA SER A 260 16.71 2.40 14.19
C SER A 260 15.96 3.29 13.19
N TRP A 261 15.04 4.14 13.67
CA TRP A 261 14.29 5.09 12.85
C TRP A 261 15.16 6.08 12.08
N VAL A 262 16.25 6.57 12.68
CA VAL A 262 17.17 7.51 12.03
C VAL A 262 17.75 6.91 10.76
N TYR A 263 18.15 5.63 10.82
CA TYR A 263 18.65 4.90 9.66
C TYR A 263 17.55 4.67 8.62
N TYR A 264 16.32 4.42 9.08
CA TYR A 264 15.17 4.29 8.18
C TYR A 264 14.96 5.58 7.35
N VAL A 265 14.99 6.74 8.01
CA VAL A 265 14.87 8.06 7.37
C VAL A 265 16.05 8.34 6.45
N ASN A 266 17.29 8.08 6.88
CA ASN A 266 18.50 8.32 6.08
C ASN A 266 18.46 7.57 4.75
N LEU A 267 18.09 6.28 4.77
CA LEU A 267 18.01 5.48 3.55
C LEU A 267 16.88 5.98 2.63
N ASN A 268 15.69 6.26 3.19
CA ASN A 268 14.58 6.82 2.40
C ASN A 268 14.97 8.18 1.76
N GLN A 269 15.72 9.02 2.48
CA GLN A 269 16.21 10.29 1.95
C GLN A 269 17.20 10.08 0.80
N ALA A 270 18.14 9.13 0.92
CA ALA A 270 19.09 8.81 -0.16
C ALA A 270 18.38 8.35 -1.44
N PHE A 271 17.31 7.57 -1.29
CA PHE A 271 16.45 7.17 -2.41
C PHE A 271 15.73 8.37 -3.05
N ALA A 272 15.08 9.21 -2.23
CA ALA A 272 14.40 10.39 -2.70
C ALA A 272 15.37 11.33 -3.45
N ASP A 273 16.54 11.59 -2.89
CA ASP A 273 17.56 12.46 -3.49
C ASP A 273 18.06 11.92 -4.84
N LYS A 274 18.23 10.60 -4.96
CA LYS A 274 18.62 9.98 -6.24
C LYS A 274 17.54 10.15 -7.31
N VAL A 275 16.27 9.89 -6.96
CA VAL A 275 15.15 10.07 -7.89
C VAL A 275 15.02 11.54 -8.31
N ILE A 276 15.09 12.47 -7.35
CA ILE A 276 14.98 13.92 -7.63
C ILE A 276 16.10 14.39 -8.56
N LYS A 277 17.33 13.91 -8.36
CA LYS A 277 18.48 14.29 -9.20
C LYS A 277 18.33 13.84 -10.66
N SER A 278 17.73 12.66 -10.89
CA SER A 278 17.56 12.07 -12.22
C SER A 278 16.23 12.42 -12.89
N TYR A 279 15.27 12.96 -12.14
CA TYR A 279 13.92 13.28 -12.61
C TYR A 279 13.91 14.36 -13.70
N LYS A 280 13.16 14.11 -14.78
CA LYS A 280 12.78 15.13 -15.76
C LYS A 280 11.26 15.35 -15.71
N ARG A 281 10.84 16.56 -16.03
CA ARG A 281 9.42 16.93 -16.01
C ARG A 281 8.62 15.99 -16.93
N GLY A 282 7.57 15.38 -16.37
CA GLY A 282 6.71 14.42 -17.07
C GLY A 282 7.14 12.96 -16.92
N ASP A 283 8.21 12.67 -16.16
CA ASP A 283 8.52 11.29 -15.77
C ASP A 283 7.54 10.77 -14.70
N ILE A 284 7.38 9.46 -14.69
CA ILE A 284 6.49 8.71 -13.80
C ILE A 284 7.34 8.05 -12.71
N ILE A 285 6.93 8.12 -11.45
CA ILE A 285 7.67 7.52 -10.33
C ILE A 285 6.78 6.50 -9.65
N TRP A 286 7.19 5.22 -9.67
CA TRP A 286 6.54 4.13 -8.95
C TRP A 286 7.42 3.65 -7.81
N ILE A 287 6.93 3.77 -6.57
CA ILE A 287 7.63 3.38 -5.36
C ILE A 287 6.99 2.10 -4.80
N HIS A 288 7.83 1.13 -4.44
CA HIS A 288 7.37 -0.19 -4.03
C HIS A 288 7.79 -0.54 -2.60
N ASP A 289 6.80 -1.03 -1.86
CA ASP A 289 6.91 -1.78 -0.61
C ASP A 289 7.26 -0.98 0.66
N TYR A 290 7.08 -1.64 1.81
CA TYR A 290 7.17 -1.04 3.16
C TYR A 290 8.56 -0.49 3.55
N HIS A 291 9.58 -0.78 2.76
CA HIS A 291 10.94 -0.27 2.96
C HIS A 291 11.05 1.23 2.66
N LEU A 292 10.17 1.75 1.79
CA LEU A 292 10.27 3.08 1.18
C LEU A 292 9.02 3.95 1.45
N LEU A 293 8.38 3.77 2.61
CA LEU A 293 7.12 4.46 2.93
C LEU A 293 7.24 5.99 2.97
N LEU A 294 8.43 6.54 3.24
CA LEU A 294 8.64 7.99 3.35
C LEU A 294 8.98 8.65 2.01
N VAL A 295 9.45 7.87 1.03
CA VAL A 295 9.93 8.38 -0.26
C VAL A 295 8.88 9.21 -1.00
N PRO A 296 7.58 8.82 -1.09
CA PRO A 296 6.61 9.63 -1.83
C PRO A 296 6.48 11.05 -1.27
N GLY A 297 6.35 11.18 0.06
CA GLY A 297 6.30 12.47 0.75
C GLY A 297 7.58 13.30 0.61
N MET A 298 8.76 12.66 0.66
CA MET A 298 10.04 13.33 0.46
C MET A 298 10.20 13.88 -0.97
N ILE A 299 9.79 13.11 -1.98
CA ILE A 299 9.83 13.54 -3.38
C ILE A 299 8.83 14.67 -3.63
N ARG A 300 7.57 14.54 -3.17
CA ARG A 300 6.54 15.56 -3.34
C ARG A 300 6.95 16.93 -2.81
N LYS A 301 7.67 16.99 -1.68
CA LYS A 301 8.20 18.23 -1.10
C LYS A 301 9.16 18.98 -2.02
N LYS A 302 9.86 18.29 -2.92
CA LYS A 302 10.83 18.88 -3.87
C LYS A 302 10.27 18.99 -5.28
N LEU A 303 9.39 18.06 -5.66
CA LEU A 303 8.77 17.95 -6.98
C LEU A 303 7.24 17.94 -6.81
N PRO A 304 6.60 19.11 -6.64
CA PRO A 304 5.17 19.21 -6.36
C PRO A 304 4.30 18.69 -7.51
N ASP A 305 4.77 18.79 -8.74
CA ASP A 305 4.01 18.39 -9.95
C ASP A 305 4.33 16.95 -10.41
N ALA A 306 5.17 16.19 -9.69
CA ALA A 306 5.58 14.86 -10.14
C ALA A 306 4.41 13.86 -10.10
N GLN A 307 4.39 12.93 -11.05
CA GLN A 307 3.45 11.81 -11.07
C GLN A 307 4.02 10.68 -10.21
N ILE A 308 3.45 10.46 -9.02
CA ILE A 308 3.97 9.52 -8.02
C ILE A 308 2.92 8.46 -7.69
N GLY A 309 3.24 7.19 -7.94
CA GLY A 309 2.48 6.03 -7.47
C GLY A 309 3.23 5.30 -6.36
N PHE A 310 2.49 4.76 -5.39
CA PHE A 310 3.03 3.89 -4.36
C PHE A 310 2.26 2.57 -4.34
N PHE A 311 2.95 1.43 -4.31
CA PHE A 311 2.32 0.11 -4.20
C PHE A 311 2.90 -0.67 -3.01
N LEU A 312 2.02 -1.11 -2.09
CA LEU A 312 2.41 -1.95 -0.97
C LEU A 312 2.23 -3.43 -1.30
N HIS A 313 3.32 -4.19 -1.30
CA HIS A 313 3.31 -5.62 -1.63
C HIS A 313 2.94 -6.51 -0.43
N THR A 314 3.27 -6.07 0.78
CA THR A 314 2.91 -6.74 2.03
C THR A 314 1.47 -6.46 2.45
N ALA A 315 1.02 -7.12 3.52
CA ALA A 315 -0.28 -6.81 4.14
C ALA A 315 -0.26 -5.42 4.79
N PHE A 316 -1.42 -4.76 4.86
CA PHE A 316 -1.59 -3.54 5.65
C PHE A 316 -2.43 -3.82 6.91
N PRO A 317 -1.92 -3.46 8.09
CA PRO A 317 -2.60 -3.79 9.35
C PRO A 317 -3.80 -2.88 9.62
N SER A 318 -4.75 -3.34 10.45
CA SER A 318 -5.83 -2.50 10.95
C SER A 318 -5.30 -1.32 11.77
N SER A 319 -6.13 -0.29 11.90
CA SER A 319 -5.79 0.92 12.67
C SER A 319 -5.38 0.62 14.12
N GLU A 320 -5.91 -0.43 14.74
CA GLU A 320 -5.55 -0.82 16.11
C GLU A 320 -4.10 -1.28 16.23
N VAL A 321 -3.67 -2.12 15.29
CA VAL A 321 -2.30 -2.65 15.25
C VAL A 321 -1.33 -1.59 14.74
N PHE A 322 -1.72 -0.80 13.74
CA PHE A 322 -0.88 0.28 13.22
C PHE A 322 -0.59 1.37 14.28
N ARG A 323 -1.52 1.60 15.22
CA ARG A 323 -1.33 2.51 16.37
C ARG A 323 -0.17 2.13 17.28
N CYS A 324 0.26 0.86 17.29
CA CYS A 324 1.40 0.41 18.07
C CYS A 324 2.73 1.04 17.60
N LEU A 325 2.81 1.52 16.36
CA LEU A 325 4.00 2.21 15.85
C LEU A 325 4.11 3.61 16.45
N ALA A 326 5.30 3.99 16.94
CA ALA A 326 5.52 5.31 17.52
C ALA A 326 5.48 6.42 16.46
N VAL A 327 6.07 6.15 15.29
CA VAL A 327 6.21 7.08 14.14
C VAL A 327 5.09 6.91 13.09
N ARG A 328 3.94 6.40 13.52
CA ARG A 328 2.76 6.11 12.67
C ARG A 328 2.31 7.29 11.80
N LYS A 329 2.39 8.53 12.29
CA LYS A 329 2.00 9.72 11.53
C LYS A 329 2.95 9.97 10.35
N ASP A 330 4.26 9.95 10.61
CA ASP A 330 5.28 10.15 9.57
C ASP A 330 5.18 9.11 8.45
N LEU A 331 4.89 7.85 8.81
CA LEU A 331 4.70 6.77 7.83
C LEU A 331 3.48 7.02 6.92
N LEU A 332 2.34 7.43 7.49
CA LEU A 332 1.13 7.72 6.71
C LEU A 332 1.32 8.97 5.84
N GLU A 333 1.86 10.04 6.39
CA GLU A 333 2.17 11.26 5.62
C GLU A 333 3.19 11.00 4.50
N GLY A 334 4.14 10.10 4.75
CA GLY A 334 5.07 9.60 3.74
C GLY A 334 4.35 8.96 2.56
N MET A 335 3.42 8.04 2.81
CA MET A 335 2.63 7.36 1.77
C MET A 335 1.71 8.34 1.02
N LEU A 336 1.09 9.26 1.76
CA LEU A 336 0.15 10.26 1.24
C LEU A 336 0.81 11.35 0.37
N GLY A 337 2.13 11.33 0.20
CA GLY A 337 2.82 12.13 -0.82
C GLY A 337 2.57 11.65 -2.26
N ALA A 338 2.09 10.43 -2.44
CA ALA A 338 1.74 9.87 -3.74
C ALA A 338 0.42 10.46 -4.30
N ASN A 339 0.27 10.44 -5.62
CA ASN A 339 -1.03 10.65 -6.28
C ASN A 339 -1.95 9.44 -6.09
N LEU A 340 -1.37 8.24 -6.14
CA LEU A 340 -2.08 6.96 -6.07
C LEU A 340 -1.35 6.01 -5.11
N VAL A 341 -2.08 5.52 -4.11
CA VAL A 341 -1.63 4.47 -3.18
C VAL A 341 -2.39 3.19 -3.50
N ALA A 342 -1.68 2.10 -3.77
CA ALA A 342 -2.26 0.84 -4.22
C ALA A 342 -1.87 -0.33 -3.30
N PHE A 343 -2.82 -1.24 -3.08
CA PHE A 343 -2.67 -2.42 -2.22
C PHE A 343 -3.04 -3.72 -2.95
N GLN A 344 -2.62 -4.86 -2.39
CA GLN A 344 -2.93 -6.19 -2.94
C GLN A 344 -4.42 -6.54 -2.90
N THR A 345 -5.13 -6.15 -1.83
CA THR A 345 -6.53 -6.52 -1.57
C THR A 345 -7.36 -5.30 -1.14
N ARG A 346 -8.68 -5.40 -1.27
CA ARG A 346 -9.63 -4.37 -0.81
C ARG A 346 -9.59 -4.18 0.71
N GLU A 347 -9.38 -5.26 1.46
CA GLU A 347 -9.25 -5.23 2.92
C GLU A 347 -8.11 -4.28 3.35
N TYR A 348 -6.94 -4.39 2.71
CA TYR A 348 -5.77 -3.56 3.05
C TYR A 348 -5.98 -2.09 2.66
N ALA A 349 -6.63 -1.84 1.53
CA ALA A 349 -7.01 -0.48 1.13
C ALA A 349 -7.98 0.14 2.15
N HIS A 350 -8.98 -0.60 2.61
CA HIS A 350 -9.92 -0.14 3.63
C HIS A 350 -9.24 0.13 4.98
N HIS A 351 -8.36 -0.78 5.43
CA HIS A 351 -7.57 -0.56 6.64
C HIS A 351 -6.72 0.71 6.55
N PHE A 352 -6.13 1.01 5.39
CA PHE A 352 -5.37 2.23 5.17
C PHE A 352 -6.25 3.48 5.28
N LEU A 353 -7.39 3.51 4.59
CA LEU A 353 -8.36 4.61 4.65
C LEU A 353 -8.83 4.90 6.09
N GLN A 354 -9.22 3.85 6.82
CA GLN A 354 -9.64 3.95 8.21
C GLN A 354 -8.50 4.43 9.12
N THR A 355 -7.28 3.97 8.86
CA THR A 355 -6.09 4.38 9.63
C THR A 355 -5.75 5.85 9.39
N CYS A 356 -5.83 6.33 8.14
CA CYS A 356 -5.68 7.74 7.81
C CYS A 356 -6.74 8.58 8.52
N SER A 357 -8.02 8.21 8.42
CA SER A 357 -9.11 8.96 9.07
C SER A 357 -8.93 9.03 10.59
N ARG A 358 -8.62 7.91 11.27
CA ARG A 358 -8.46 7.88 12.73
C ARG A 358 -7.22 8.62 13.24
N LEU A 359 -6.08 8.51 12.54
CA LEU A 359 -4.80 9.01 13.05
C LEU A 359 -4.43 10.41 12.58
N LEU A 360 -4.86 10.78 11.38
CA LEU A 360 -4.62 12.10 10.81
C LEU A 360 -5.87 13.00 10.89
N THR A 361 -7.03 12.44 11.27
CA THR A 361 -8.30 13.19 11.38
C THR A 361 -8.68 13.84 10.04
N VAL A 362 -8.45 13.10 8.96
CA VAL A 362 -8.74 13.49 7.58
C VAL A 362 -9.98 12.77 7.07
N GLU A 363 -10.66 13.35 6.08
CA GLU A 363 -11.78 12.69 5.43
C GLU A 363 -11.26 11.58 4.51
N ALA A 364 -11.64 10.35 4.83
CA ALA A 364 -11.41 9.20 3.99
C ALA A 364 -12.73 8.83 3.29
N THR A 365 -12.67 8.82 1.96
CA THR A 365 -13.75 8.37 1.08
C THR A 365 -13.42 6.99 0.52
N GLU A 366 -14.36 6.34 -0.16
CA GLU A 366 -14.09 5.05 -0.84
C GLU A 366 -12.96 5.17 -1.88
N ASP A 367 -12.89 6.31 -2.58
CA ASP A 367 -11.92 6.56 -3.66
C ASP A 367 -10.53 6.97 -3.15
N GLY A 368 -10.40 7.39 -1.89
CA GLY A 368 -9.15 7.95 -1.40
C GLY A 368 -9.27 8.88 -0.18
N VAL A 369 -8.15 9.51 0.14
CA VAL A 369 -8.00 10.41 1.28
C VAL A 369 -7.95 11.85 0.80
N GLN A 370 -8.82 12.70 1.35
CA GLN A 370 -8.77 14.13 1.09
C GLN A 370 -7.82 14.82 2.07
N LEU A 371 -6.84 15.55 1.53
CA LEU A 371 -5.96 16.45 2.28
C LEU A 371 -6.25 17.90 1.93
N ASP A 372 -5.69 18.83 2.70
CA ASP A 372 -5.89 20.28 2.55
C ASP A 372 -5.49 20.81 1.16
N HIS A 373 -4.48 20.20 0.54
CA HIS A 373 -3.88 20.69 -0.71
C HIS A 373 -4.05 19.72 -1.89
N HIS A 374 -4.29 18.43 -1.64
CA HIS A 374 -4.47 17.45 -2.70
C HIS A 374 -5.36 16.28 -2.26
N PHE A 375 -5.94 15.59 -3.22
CA PHE A 375 -6.60 14.31 -2.99
C PHE A 375 -5.58 13.19 -3.24
N VAL A 376 -5.64 12.10 -2.48
CA VAL A 376 -4.80 10.91 -2.69
C VAL A 376 -5.71 9.74 -3.00
N ASN A 377 -5.68 9.26 -4.25
CA ASN A 377 -6.48 8.12 -4.65
C ASN A 377 -5.94 6.84 -4.01
N VAL A 378 -6.84 5.98 -3.58
CA VAL A 378 -6.50 4.66 -3.05
C VAL A 378 -7.14 3.59 -3.93
N MET A 379 -6.38 2.57 -4.30
CA MET A 379 -6.91 1.46 -5.09
C MET A 379 -6.41 0.11 -4.57
N SER A 380 -7.08 -0.96 -5.01
CA SER A 380 -6.61 -2.34 -4.81
C SER A 380 -6.46 -3.05 -6.14
N LEU A 381 -5.30 -3.67 -6.35
CA LEU A 381 -5.02 -4.50 -7.52
C LEU A 381 -3.95 -5.53 -7.20
N SER A 382 -4.34 -6.80 -7.23
CA SER A 382 -3.48 -7.93 -6.90
C SER A 382 -2.40 -8.17 -7.97
N ILE A 383 -1.16 -8.35 -7.52
CA ILE A 383 -0.05 -8.72 -8.42
C ILE A 383 -0.22 -10.14 -8.98
N GLY A 384 0.11 -10.31 -10.26
CA GLY A 384 0.08 -11.59 -10.96
C GLY A 384 1.47 -12.13 -11.34
N ILE A 385 1.50 -13.37 -11.81
CA ILE A 385 2.71 -14.02 -12.35
C ILE A 385 2.94 -13.66 -13.82
N ASP A 386 4.06 -14.10 -14.40
CA ASP A 386 4.32 -14.09 -15.84
C ASP A 386 4.15 -15.52 -16.43
N PRO A 387 2.98 -15.84 -17.01
CA PRO A 387 2.73 -17.16 -17.61
C PRO A 387 3.63 -17.45 -18.81
N LYS A 388 4.05 -16.43 -19.58
CA LYS A 388 4.84 -16.62 -20.81
C LYS A 388 6.25 -17.10 -20.44
N ALA A 389 6.92 -16.38 -19.54
CA ALA A 389 8.25 -16.77 -19.09
C ALA A 389 8.25 -18.10 -18.31
N LEU A 390 7.22 -18.36 -17.49
CA LEU A 390 7.07 -19.65 -16.80
C LEU A 390 6.88 -20.81 -17.78
N SER A 391 6.14 -20.62 -18.87
CA SER A 391 5.98 -21.66 -19.92
C SER A 391 7.33 -22.04 -20.51
N VAL A 392 8.13 -21.04 -20.89
CA VAL A 392 9.47 -21.24 -21.47
C VAL A 392 10.39 -21.94 -20.48
N ALA A 393 10.38 -21.50 -19.21
CA ALA A 393 11.24 -22.10 -18.20
C ALA A 393 10.84 -23.54 -17.85
N ARG A 394 9.55 -23.90 -17.95
CA ARG A 394 9.06 -25.27 -17.72
C ARG A 394 9.42 -26.23 -18.84
N GLU A 395 9.63 -25.73 -20.06
CA GLU A 395 10.05 -26.53 -21.24
C GLU A 395 11.56 -26.84 -21.23
N ASP A 396 12.31 -26.35 -20.24
CA ASP A 396 13.74 -26.64 -20.10
C ASP A 396 13.99 -28.16 -19.93
N PRO A 397 14.94 -28.76 -20.69
CA PRO A 397 15.28 -30.17 -20.57
C PRO A 397 15.64 -30.61 -19.15
N GLU A 398 16.26 -29.74 -18.34
CA GLU A 398 16.60 -30.05 -16.95
C GLU A 398 15.33 -30.20 -16.09
N VAL A 399 14.33 -29.33 -16.29
CA VAL A 399 13.03 -29.42 -15.61
C VAL A 399 12.31 -30.72 -15.97
N LEU A 400 12.24 -31.04 -17.27
CA LEU A 400 11.60 -32.27 -17.74
C LEU A 400 12.29 -33.53 -17.21
N SER A 401 13.62 -33.52 -17.14
CA SER A 401 14.39 -34.59 -16.50
C SER A 401 14.01 -34.75 -15.03
N TRP A 402 13.95 -33.66 -14.27
CA TRP A 402 13.55 -33.71 -12.86
C TRP A 402 12.11 -34.17 -12.65
N ILE A 403 11.18 -33.81 -13.54
CA ILE A 403 9.80 -34.30 -13.49
C ILE A 403 9.78 -35.83 -13.57
N ASN A 404 10.49 -36.41 -14.55
CA ASN A 404 10.55 -37.87 -14.70
C ASN A 404 11.16 -38.55 -13.46
N VAL A 405 12.27 -38.01 -12.95
CA VAL A 405 12.94 -38.54 -11.75
C VAL A 405 12.01 -38.50 -10.53
N MET A 406 11.25 -37.41 -10.35
CA MET A 406 10.31 -37.29 -9.23
C MET A 406 9.09 -38.22 -9.38
N GLN A 407 8.58 -38.39 -10.61
CA GLN A 407 7.48 -39.32 -10.90
C GLN A 407 7.88 -40.77 -10.61
N GLU A 408 9.09 -41.19 -11.03
CA GLU A 408 9.63 -42.53 -10.75
C GLU A 408 9.82 -42.73 -9.24
N ARG A 409 10.46 -41.77 -8.55
CA ARG A 409 10.77 -41.88 -7.12
C ARG A 409 9.52 -42.00 -6.25
N TYR A 410 8.48 -41.23 -6.57
CA TYR A 410 7.25 -41.19 -5.78
C TYR A 410 6.08 -41.92 -6.47
N HIS A 411 6.39 -42.89 -7.33
CA HIS A 411 5.40 -43.69 -8.02
C HIS A 411 4.43 -44.36 -7.04
N GLY A 412 3.13 -44.24 -7.30
CA GLY A 412 2.07 -44.79 -6.45
C GLY A 412 1.85 -44.05 -5.12
N LYS A 413 2.51 -42.91 -4.88
CA LYS A 413 2.29 -42.03 -3.72
C LYS A 413 1.59 -40.74 -4.12
N ARG A 414 0.86 -40.15 -3.18
CA ARG A 414 0.27 -38.81 -3.28
C ARG A 414 1.20 -37.77 -2.67
N LEU A 415 1.54 -36.75 -3.44
CA LEU A 415 2.48 -35.70 -3.05
C LEU A 415 1.74 -34.45 -2.60
N ILE A 416 2.00 -34.02 -1.37
CA ILE A 416 1.62 -32.69 -0.88
C ILE A 416 2.88 -31.84 -0.90
N VAL A 417 2.86 -30.75 -1.66
CA VAL A 417 4.01 -29.84 -1.76
C VAL A 417 3.72 -28.55 -1.00
N ALA A 418 4.73 -28.11 -0.26
CA ALA A 418 4.73 -26.85 0.46
C ALA A 418 6.15 -26.25 0.40
N ARG A 419 6.23 -24.95 0.09
CA ARG A 419 7.48 -24.20 0.08
C ARG A 419 7.24 -22.88 0.76
N ASP A 420 7.92 -22.64 1.87
CA ASP A 420 7.72 -21.45 2.68
C ASP A 420 9.04 -21.03 3.34
N LYS A 421 9.19 -19.73 3.56
CA LYS A 421 10.24 -19.21 4.43
C LYS A 421 9.98 -19.66 5.87
N LEU A 422 11.02 -20.03 6.60
CA LEU A 422 10.90 -20.42 8.01
C LEU A 422 10.72 -19.19 8.92
N ASP A 423 9.57 -18.54 8.77
CA ASP A 423 9.16 -17.34 9.48
C ASP A 423 7.87 -17.62 10.27
N GLN A 424 7.64 -16.89 11.36
CA GLN A 424 6.45 -17.01 12.19
C GLN A 424 5.18 -16.74 11.38
N VAL A 425 5.25 -15.84 10.40
CA VAL A 425 4.13 -15.42 9.56
C VAL A 425 3.71 -16.51 8.56
N ARG A 426 4.63 -17.36 8.11
CA ARG A 426 4.38 -18.35 7.05
C ARG A 426 3.67 -19.62 7.52
N GLY A 427 3.52 -19.77 8.83
CA GLY A 427 2.68 -20.83 9.42
C GLY A 427 3.17 -22.25 9.19
N VAL A 428 4.47 -22.48 8.94
CA VAL A 428 5.07 -23.82 8.78
C VAL A 428 4.75 -24.72 9.97
N ARG A 429 4.82 -24.19 11.19
CA ARG A 429 4.40 -24.88 12.43
C ARG A 429 2.99 -25.43 12.33
N HIS A 430 2.03 -24.57 11.96
CA HIS A 430 0.61 -24.92 11.87
C HIS A 430 0.36 -25.98 10.79
N LYS A 431 1.09 -25.89 9.67
CA LYS A 431 1.05 -26.87 8.59
C LYS A 431 1.45 -28.26 9.05
N LEU A 432 2.60 -28.36 9.75
CA LEU A 432 3.13 -29.64 10.22
C LEU A 432 2.24 -30.26 11.31
N LEU A 433 1.70 -29.46 12.23
CA LEU A 433 0.75 -29.94 13.24
C LEU A 433 -0.55 -30.47 12.61
N SER A 434 -1.04 -29.80 11.56
CA SER A 434 -2.21 -30.25 10.81
C SER A 434 -1.94 -31.55 10.06
N PHE A 435 -0.74 -31.70 9.50
CA PHE A 435 -0.31 -32.94 8.84
C PHE A 435 -0.15 -34.11 9.83
N GLU A 436 0.45 -33.86 10.99
CA GLU A 436 0.52 -34.83 12.09
C GLU A 436 -0.88 -35.30 12.51
N LEU A 437 -1.81 -34.36 12.69
CA LEU A 437 -3.20 -34.68 13.02
C LEU A 437 -3.90 -35.47 11.92
N PHE A 438 -3.66 -35.14 10.65
CA PHE A 438 -4.17 -35.88 9.50
C PHE A 438 -3.70 -37.34 9.51
N LEU A 439 -2.40 -37.58 9.71
CA LEU A 439 -1.83 -38.93 9.78
C LEU A 439 -2.41 -39.74 10.94
N ASN A 440 -2.67 -39.09 12.08
CA ASN A 440 -3.28 -39.74 13.24
C ASN A 440 -4.76 -40.07 13.03
N LYS A 441 -5.53 -39.14 12.43
CA LYS A 441 -6.98 -39.28 12.22
C LYS A 441 -7.34 -40.23 11.08
N TYR A 442 -6.48 -40.33 10.05
CA TYR A 442 -6.72 -41.13 8.84
C TYR A 442 -5.58 -42.12 8.55
N PRO A 443 -5.51 -43.24 9.30
CA PRO A 443 -4.45 -44.24 9.15
C PRO A 443 -4.32 -44.83 7.74
N GLU A 444 -5.39 -44.83 6.95
CA GLU A 444 -5.44 -45.35 5.58
C GLU A 444 -4.52 -44.61 4.59
N TRP A 445 -4.10 -43.40 4.95
CA TRP A 445 -3.21 -42.54 4.17
C TRP A 445 -1.75 -42.59 4.60
N LYS A 446 -1.45 -43.18 5.78
CA LYS A 446 -0.10 -43.18 6.37
C LYS A 446 0.99 -43.70 5.44
N ASP A 447 0.70 -44.73 4.64
CA ASP A 447 1.66 -45.34 3.71
C ASP A 447 1.51 -44.85 2.27
N LYS A 448 0.60 -43.90 2.00
CA LYS A 448 0.24 -43.47 0.64
C LYS A 448 0.58 -42.02 0.35
N VAL A 449 0.82 -41.21 1.37
CA VAL A 449 1.04 -39.76 1.24
C VAL A 449 2.47 -39.40 1.60
N VAL A 450 3.06 -38.47 0.85
CA VAL A 450 4.32 -37.82 1.21
C VAL A 450 4.12 -36.32 1.15
N MET A 451 4.35 -35.63 2.28
CA MET A 451 4.47 -34.18 2.32
C MET A 451 5.93 -33.78 2.11
N ILE A 452 6.20 -32.98 1.08
CA ILE A 452 7.50 -32.36 0.85
C ILE A 452 7.40 -30.89 1.27
N GLN A 453 8.02 -30.57 2.41
CA GLN A 453 8.11 -29.21 2.92
C GLN A 453 9.52 -28.68 2.68
N VAL A 454 9.63 -27.72 1.77
CA VAL A 454 10.84 -26.92 1.56
C VAL A 454 10.77 -25.71 2.49
N ALA A 455 11.65 -25.65 3.48
CA ALA A 455 11.77 -24.56 4.43
C ALA A 455 13.06 -23.79 4.13
N THR A 456 12.93 -22.62 3.49
CA THR A 456 14.11 -21.80 3.18
C THR A 456 14.66 -21.18 4.47
N SER A 457 15.98 -21.32 4.65
CA SER A 457 16.66 -21.00 5.91
C SER A 457 16.66 -19.50 6.21
N THR A 458 16.41 -19.16 7.49
CA THR A 458 16.60 -17.84 8.07
C THR A 458 17.26 -17.98 9.42
N THR A 459 18.31 -17.21 9.69
CA THR A 459 19.03 -17.18 10.97
C THR A 459 18.26 -16.44 12.07
N GLU A 460 17.15 -15.77 11.74
CA GLU A 460 16.51 -14.79 12.63
C GLU A 460 15.63 -15.40 13.74
N ASN A 461 15.26 -16.69 13.69
CA ASN A 461 14.35 -17.26 14.69
C ASN A 461 14.74 -18.68 15.14
N SER A 462 15.78 -18.74 15.99
CA SER A 462 16.28 -20.00 16.57
C SER A 462 15.20 -20.77 17.34
N GLU A 463 14.29 -20.07 18.02
CA GLU A 463 13.19 -20.68 18.77
C GLU A 463 12.19 -21.37 17.85
N LEU A 464 11.71 -20.67 16.82
CA LEU A 464 10.81 -21.27 15.82
C LEU A 464 11.45 -22.47 15.13
N ALA A 465 12.74 -22.35 14.76
CA ALA A 465 13.46 -23.45 14.13
C ALA A 465 13.58 -24.67 15.05
N ALA A 466 13.79 -24.47 16.35
CA ALA A 466 13.81 -25.53 17.35
C ALA A 466 12.43 -26.20 17.48
N THR A 467 11.35 -25.42 17.64
CA THR A 467 9.98 -25.95 17.73
C THR A 467 9.59 -26.73 16.47
N VAL A 468 9.90 -26.21 15.29
CA VAL A 468 9.63 -26.92 14.03
C VAL A 468 10.43 -28.21 13.94
N SER A 469 11.71 -28.19 14.33
CA SER A 469 12.56 -29.40 14.33
C SER A 469 12.04 -30.47 15.30
N GLU A 470 11.50 -30.06 16.45
CA GLU A 470 10.85 -30.97 17.41
C GLU A 470 9.62 -31.63 16.78
N ILE A 471 8.76 -30.87 16.11
CA ILE A 471 7.55 -31.40 15.44
C ILE A 471 7.95 -32.38 14.31
N VAL A 472 8.94 -32.01 13.49
CA VAL A 472 9.45 -32.89 12.42
C VAL A 472 9.96 -34.21 13.01
N THR A 473 10.80 -34.14 14.05
CA THR A 473 11.34 -35.32 14.72
C THR A 473 10.24 -36.20 15.31
N ARG A 474 9.19 -35.59 15.88
CA ARG A 474 8.04 -36.30 16.43
C ARG A 474 7.24 -37.02 15.35
N ILE A 475 6.95 -36.36 14.23
CA ILE A 475 6.24 -36.96 13.10
C ILE A 475 7.05 -38.13 12.54
N ASP A 476 8.35 -37.94 12.33
CA ASP A 476 9.23 -38.98 11.81
C ASP A 476 9.32 -40.18 12.77
N ALA A 477 9.45 -39.94 14.08
CA ALA A 477 9.54 -41.01 15.07
C ALA A 477 8.26 -41.87 15.16
N VAL A 478 7.09 -41.29 14.92
CA VAL A 478 5.79 -41.99 15.05
C VAL A 478 5.35 -42.62 13.74
N HIS A 479 5.59 -41.97 12.60
CA HIS A 479 4.98 -42.34 11.33
C HIS A 479 5.97 -42.82 10.26
N SER A 480 7.27 -42.57 10.40
CA SER A 480 8.25 -43.04 9.42
C SER A 480 8.60 -44.51 9.67
N THR A 481 8.69 -45.27 8.58
CA THR A 481 9.13 -46.67 8.55
C THR A 481 10.33 -46.80 7.62
N LEU A 482 11.00 -47.95 7.64
CA LEU A 482 12.13 -48.21 6.74
C LEU A 482 11.74 -48.11 5.24
N ALA A 483 10.47 -48.39 4.92
CA ALA A 483 9.96 -48.40 3.55
C ALA A 483 9.25 -47.11 3.15
N HIS A 484 8.88 -46.26 4.11
CA HIS A 484 8.05 -45.08 3.84
C HIS A 484 8.30 -43.96 4.84
N GLN A 485 8.62 -42.77 4.32
CA GLN A 485 8.74 -41.53 5.07
C GLN A 485 7.61 -40.57 4.63
N PRO A 486 6.61 -40.30 5.48
CA PRO A 486 5.48 -39.44 5.13
C PRO A 486 5.83 -37.95 5.11
N LEU A 487 6.90 -37.51 5.80
CA LEU A 487 7.34 -36.12 5.83
C LEU A 487 8.79 -35.98 5.34
N VAL A 488 8.98 -35.26 4.23
CA VAL A 488 10.30 -34.86 3.73
C VAL A 488 10.49 -33.38 4.02
N PHE A 489 11.23 -33.07 5.09
CA PHE A 489 11.50 -31.70 5.52
C PHE A 489 12.89 -31.25 5.07
N LEU A 490 12.95 -30.26 4.17
CA LEU A 490 14.19 -29.75 3.58
C LEU A 490 14.50 -28.36 4.14
N ARG A 491 15.58 -28.25 4.95
CA ARG A 491 16.07 -26.97 5.51
C ARG A 491 17.05 -26.25 4.59
N GLN A 492 16.83 -26.35 3.30
CA GLN A 492 17.71 -25.80 2.27
C GLN A 492 16.87 -25.24 1.13
N ASP A 493 17.44 -24.33 0.35
CA ASP A 493 16.83 -23.97 -0.91
C ASP A 493 17.07 -25.10 -1.93
N ILE A 494 16.15 -25.21 -2.88
CA ILE A 494 16.19 -26.19 -3.98
C ILE A 494 16.53 -25.48 -5.28
N ALA A 495 16.97 -26.20 -6.31
CA ALA A 495 17.20 -25.62 -7.63
C ALA A 495 15.89 -25.17 -8.29
N PHE A 496 15.94 -24.21 -9.22
CA PHE A 496 14.74 -23.69 -9.87
C PHE A 496 14.08 -24.75 -10.75
N SER A 497 14.91 -25.58 -11.37
CA SER A 497 14.47 -26.75 -12.14
C SER A 497 13.68 -27.74 -11.26
N GLN A 498 14.21 -28.05 -10.07
CA GLN A 498 13.56 -28.88 -9.06
C GLN A 498 12.26 -28.25 -8.55
N TYR A 499 12.23 -26.93 -8.38
CA TYR A 499 11.03 -26.21 -7.94
C TYR A 499 9.87 -26.37 -8.93
N LEU A 500 10.10 -26.06 -10.22
CA LEU A 500 9.07 -26.23 -11.24
C LEU A 500 8.65 -27.71 -11.41
N ALA A 501 9.60 -28.64 -11.29
CA ALA A 501 9.30 -30.05 -11.30
C ALA A 501 8.38 -30.45 -10.14
N LEU A 502 8.67 -30.01 -8.91
CA LEU A 502 7.84 -30.26 -7.72
C LEU A 502 6.40 -29.74 -7.91
N LEU A 503 6.24 -28.52 -8.41
CA LEU A 503 4.90 -27.96 -8.67
C LEU A 503 4.14 -28.77 -9.73
N SER A 504 4.83 -29.33 -10.71
CA SER A 504 4.23 -30.11 -11.81
C SER A 504 3.83 -31.55 -11.41
N VAL A 505 4.51 -32.15 -10.43
CA VAL A 505 4.25 -33.54 -9.97
C VAL A 505 3.41 -33.64 -8.69
N ALA A 506 3.15 -32.51 -8.05
CA ALA A 506 2.35 -32.44 -6.83
C ALA A 506 0.88 -32.84 -7.07
N ASP A 507 0.30 -33.58 -6.12
CA ASP A 507 -1.14 -33.90 -6.08
C ASP A 507 -1.94 -32.87 -5.29
N VAL A 508 -1.30 -32.12 -4.39
CA VAL A 508 -1.90 -31.05 -3.58
C VAL A 508 -0.83 -29.99 -3.30
N LEU A 509 -1.18 -28.71 -3.42
CA LEU A 509 -0.39 -27.61 -2.85
C LEU A 509 -1.00 -27.19 -1.52
N MET A 510 -0.18 -27.01 -0.48
CA MET A 510 -0.66 -26.56 0.83
C MET A 510 0.04 -25.28 1.29
N ILE A 511 -0.73 -24.21 1.48
CA ILE A 511 -0.28 -22.90 1.93
C ILE A 511 -1.05 -22.49 3.18
N THR A 512 -0.34 -22.25 4.27
CA THR A 512 -0.93 -21.95 5.59
C THR A 512 -0.37 -20.65 6.18
N SER A 513 -0.08 -19.66 5.32
CA SER A 513 0.36 -18.32 5.76
C SER A 513 -0.64 -17.74 6.75
N LEU A 514 -0.16 -17.22 7.89
CA LEU A 514 -1.00 -16.62 8.93
C LEU A 514 -1.51 -15.23 8.53
N ARG A 515 -0.70 -14.50 7.75
CA ARG A 515 -1.06 -13.22 7.12
C ARG A 515 -0.06 -12.98 6.00
N GLU A 516 -0.51 -12.65 4.80
CA GLU A 516 0.41 -12.36 3.70
C GLU A 516 -0.24 -11.46 2.65
N GLY A 517 0.54 -10.53 2.08
CA GLY A 517 0.07 -9.63 1.03
C GLY A 517 -0.47 -10.36 -0.21
N MET A 518 0.32 -11.25 -0.81
CA MET A 518 -0.05 -12.10 -1.95
C MET A 518 0.84 -13.34 -1.98
N ASN A 519 0.31 -14.50 -2.35
CA ASN A 519 1.12 -15.72 -2.46
C ASN A 519 1.26 -16.18 -3.92
N LEU A 520 2.34 -15.79 -4.59
CA LEU A 520 2.52 -16.11 -6.01
C LEU A 520 2.80 -17.60 -6.28
N THR A 521 3.28 -18.36 -5.29
CA THR A 521 3.50 -19.81 -5.44
C THR A 521 2.22 -20.57 -5.78
N CYS A 522 1.05 -20.17 -5.25
CA CYS A 522 -0.20 -20.82 -5.66
C CYS A 522 -0.61 -20.48 -7.10
N HIS A 523 -0.31 -19.28 -7.59
CA HIS A 523 -0.55 -18.91 -8.99
C HIS A 523 0.38 -19.72 -9.92
N GLU A 524 1.66 -19.84 -9.58
CA GLU A 524 2.65 -20.64 -10.31
C GLU A 524 2.26 -22.13 -10.34
N PHE A 525 1.77 -22.65 -9.21
CA PHE A 525 1.27 -24.03 -9.13
C PHE A 525 0.06 -24.26 -10.04
N VAL A 526 -0.96 -23.41 -9.97
CA VAL A 526 -2.13 -23.51 -10.84
C VAL A 526 -1.71 -23.46 -12.32
N PHE A 527 -0.74 -22.61 -12.67
CA PHE A 527 -0.20 -22.58 -14.02
C PHE A 527 0.49 -23.90 -14.42
N CYS A 528 1.28 -24.51 -13.52
CA CYS A 528 2.00 -25.75 -13.80
C CYS A 528 1.09 -26.99 -13.92
N GLN A 529 -0.14 -26.94 -13.41
CA GLN A 529 -1.07 -28.07 -13.30
C GLN A 529 -1.94 -28.33 -14.54
N ASP A 530 -1.45 -27.96 -15.73
CA ASP A 530 -2.17 -28.10 -17.02
C ASP A 530 -2.13 -29.50 -17.66
N GLY A 531 -1.41 -30.44 -17.05
CA GLY A 531 -1.29 -31.82 -17.54
C GLY A 531 -0.45 -32.01 -18.79
N LYS A 532 0.32 -31.01 -19.24
CA LYS A 532 1.21 -31.14 -20.41
C LYS A 532 2.55 -31.79 -20.07
N ALA A 533 3.09 -31.45 -18.90
CA ALA A 533 4.43 -31.88 -18.49
C ALA A 533 4.44 -33.16 -17.63
N SER A 534 3.29 -33.54 -17.07
CA SER A 534 3.13 -34.65 -16.11
C SER A 534 1.77 -35.31 -16.30
N ASP A 535 1.67 -36.61 -16.01
CA ASP A 535 0.40 -37.35 -16.01
C ASP A 535 -0.59 -36.83 -14.96
N LYS A 536 -0.07 -36.16 -13.91
CA LYS A 536 -0.88 -35.49 -12.89
C LYS A 536 -1.32 -34.13 -13.39
N LYS A 537 -2.60 -33.82 -13.19
CA LYS A 537 -3.23 -32.57 -13.60
C LYS A 537 -4.28 -32.12 -12.59
N HIS A 538 -4.57 -30.82 -12.64
CA HIS A 538 -5.69 -30.21 -11.93
C HIS A 538 -5.67 -30.47 -10.41
N ALA A 539 -4.48 -30.57 -9.83
CA ALA A 539 -4.31 -30.80 -8.41
C ALA A 539 -4.94 -29.64 -7.59
N PRO A 540 -5.68 -29.95 -6.50
CA PRO A 540 -6.28 -28.93 -5.65
C PRO A 540 -5.24 -28.11 -4.86
N VAL A 541 -5.64 -26.88 -4.54
CA VAL A 541 -4.89 -25.95 -3.69
C VAL A 541 -5.59 -25.84 -2.34
N ILE A 542 -4.88 -26.14 -1.25
CA ILE A 542 -5.27 -25.78 0.12
C ILE A 542 -4.62 -24.44 0.44
N LEU A 543 -5.42 -23.43 0.74
CA LEU A 543 -4.96 -22.05 0.91
C LEU A 543 -5.52 -21.45 2.20
N SER A 544 -4.67 -20.75 2.93
CA SER A 544 -5.09 -19.96 4.07
C SER A 544 -6.04 -18.84 3.66
N GLU A 545 -7.14 -18.67 4.40
CA GLU A 545 -8.05 -17.52 4.24
C GLU A 545 -7.37 -16.16 4.49
N PHE A 546 -6.19 -16.18 5.14
CA PHE A 546 -5.40 -14.98 5.46
C PHE A 546 -4.30 -14.64 4.43
N ALA A 547 -4.21 -15.40 3.33
CA ALA A 547 -3.33 -15.07 2.21
C ALA A 547 -4.09 -14.22 1.18
N GLY A 548 -3.47 -13.15 0.67
CA GLY A 548 -4.15 -12.27 -0.30
C GLY A 548 -4.68 -12.98 -1.55
N SER A 549 -4.07 -14.10 -1.97
CA SER A 549 -4.54 -14.92 -3.10
C SER A 549 -5.95 -15.51 -2.87
N ALA A 550 -6.37 -15.72 -1.61
CA ALA A 550 -7.71 -16.22 -1.30
C ALA A 550 -8.79 -15.21 -1.73
N SER A 551 -8.51 -13.91 -1.65
CA SER A 551 -9.43 -12.86 -2.13
C SER A 551 -9.61 -12.86 -3.65
N VAL A 552 -8.67 -13.46 -4.38
CA VAL A 552 -8.64 -13.49 -5.84
C VAL A 552 -9.27 -14.78 -6.39
N PHE A 553 -9.16 -15.90 -5.66
CA PHE A 553 -9.60 -17.22 -6.12
C PHE A 553 -11.10 -17.54 -5.91
N ASP A 554 -11.83 -16.65 -5.21
CA ASP A 554 -13.30 -16.68 -5.10
C ASP A 554 -13.85 -18.04 -4.62
N GLY A 555 -13.17 -18.66 -3.65
CA GLY A 555 -13.59 -19.90 -2.99
C GLY A 555 -13.43 -21.19 -3.83
N ASN A 556 -12.67 -21.14 -4.92
CA ASN A 556 -12.40 -22.33 -5.75
C ASN A 556 -11.23 -23.17 -5.21
N GLU A 557 -10.41 -22.58 -4.37
CA GLU A 557 -9.46 -23.23 -3.47
C GLU A 557 -10.15 -23.94 -2.29
N LEU A 558 -9.42 -24.82 -1.61
CA LEU A 558 -9.83 -25.34 -0.30
C LEU A 558 -9.35 -24.35 0.76
N SER A 559 -10.20 -23.36 1.05
CA SER A 559 -9.91 -22.33 2.05
C SER A 559 -9.87 -22.92 3.45
N VAL A 560 -8.82 -22.62 4.20
CA VAL A 560 -8.61 -23.11 5.57
C VAL A 560 -8.19 -21.99 6.50
N ASN A 561 -8.63 -22.09 7.76
CA ASN A 561 -8.05 -21.32 8.83
C ASN A 561 -6.85 -22.10 9.42
N PRO A 562 -5.60 -21.61 9.30
CA PRO A 562 -4.41 -22.32 9.77
C PRO A 562 -4.38 -22.57 11.29
N TRP A 563 -5.20 -21.86 12.08
CA TRP A 563 -5.33 -22.09 13.52
C TRP A 563 -6.24 -23.28 13.86
N ASP A 564 -7.11 -23.69 12.94
CA ASP A 564 -7.96 -24.87 13.07
C ASP A 564 -7.28 -26.09 12.42
N TYR A 565 -6.48 -26.79 13.23
CA TYR A 565 -5.75 -27.98 12.77
C TYR A 565 -6.69 -29.09 12.30
N GLN A 566 -7.90 -29.20 12.87
CA GLN A 566 -8.86 -30.24 12.50
C GLN A 566 -9.40 -30.00 11.10
N LYS A 567 -9.81 -28.77 10.79
CA LYS A 567 -10.24 -28.40 9.44
C LYS A 567 -9.10 -28.48 8.42
N CYS A 568 -7.88 -28.11 8.80
CA CYS A 568 -6.72 -28.29 7.92
C CYS A 568 -6.48 -29.78 7.60
N ALA A 569 -6.54 -30.66 8.60
CA ALA A 569 -6.42 -32.11 8.39
C ALA A 569 -7.57 -32.68 7.52
N GLU A 570 -8.79 -32.19 7.70
CA GLU A 570 -9.94 -32.55 6.86
C GLU A 570 -9.79 -32.05 5.42
N ALA A 571 -9.27 -30.84 5.22
CA ALA A 571 -8.97 -30.29 3.91
C ALA A 571 -7.93 -31.14 3.16
N ILE A 572 -6.90 -31.64 3.86
CA ILE A 572 -5.93 -32.59 3.27
C ILE A 572 -6.65 -33.84 2.77
N LYS A 573 -7.54 -34.44 3.59
CA LYS A 573 -8.31 -35.61 3.17
C LYS A 573 -9.20 -35.32 1.95
N ILE A 574 -9.94 -34.22 1.98
CA ILE A 574 -10.80 -33.80 0.88
C ILE A 574 -9.98 -33.62 -0.39
N ALA A 575 -8.81 -32.97 -0.31
CA ALA A 575 -7.93 -32.76 -1.46
C ALA A 575 -7.46 -34.08 -2.09
N LEU A 576 -7.09 -35.06 -1.26
CA LEU A 576 -6.59 -36.36 -1.71
C LEU A 576 -7.69 -37.27 -2.29
N GLU A 577 -8.91 -37.18 -1.76
CA GLU A 577 -10.07 -37.95 -2.20
C GLU A 577 -10.90 -37.26 -3.31
N MET A 578 -10.55 -36.03 -3.67
CA MET A 578 -11.30 -35.23 -4.64
C MET A 578 -11.41 -35.94 -5.99
N THR A 579 -12.64 -36.07 -6.49
CA THR A 579 -12.93 -36.65 -7.81
C THR A 579 -12.38 -35.78 -8.93
N ASP A 580 -12.01 -36.38 -10.06
CA ASP A 580 -11.46 -35.64 -11.20
C ASP A 580 -12.43 -34.58 -11.74
N VAL A 581 -13.75 -34.83 -11.72
CA VAL A 581 -14.76 -33.85 -12.14
C VAL A 581 -14.69 -32.56 -11.30
N GLU A 582 -14.55 -32.70 -9.98
CA GLU A 582 -14.45 -31.55 -9.08
C GLU A 582 -13.09 -30.85 -9.19
N LYS A 583 -12.01 -31.62 -9.39
CA LYS A 583 -10.68 -31.07 -9.67
C LYS A 583 -10.69 -30.22 -10.93
N ASP A 584 -11.22 -30.74 -12.03
CA ASP A 584 -11.34 -30.04 -13.31
C ASP A 584 -12.14 -28.75 -13.17
N ARG A 585 -13.28 -28.80 -12.44
CA ARG A 585 -14.14 -27.65 -12.19
C ARG A 585 -13.42 -26.53 -11.42
N ARG A 586 -12.72 -26.88 -10.33
CA ARG A 586 -11.97 -25.93 -9.51
C ARG A 586 -10.78 -25.37 -10.27
N TYR A 587 -10.02 -26.24 -10.91
CA TYR A 587 -8.85 -25.88 -11.69
C TYR A 587 -9.19 -24.89 -12.82
N ALA A 588 -10.25 -25.14 -13.60
CA ALA A 588 -10.65 -24.27 -14.69
C ALA A 588 -10.87 -22.83 -14.21
N LYS A 589 -11.62 -22.66 -13.11
CA LYS A 589 -11.87 -21.34 -12.52
C LYS A 589 -10.60 -20.68 -11.98
N LEU A 590 -9.77 -21.42 -11.23
CA LEU A 590 -8.49 -20.91 -10.72
C LEU A 590 -7.58 -20.46 -11.86
N ARG A 591 -7.49 -21.27 -12.92
CA ARG A 591 -6.69 -20.99 -14.10
C ARG A 591 -7.20 -19.74 -14.82
N ASP A 592 -8.50 -19.58 -15.00
CA ASP A 592 -9.08 -18.40 -15.66
C ASP A 592 -8.70 -17.12 -14.91
N VAL A 593 -8.76 -17.16 -13.56
CA VAL A 593 -8.35 -16.04 -12.71
C VAL A 593 -6.86 -15.73 -12.86
N VAL A 594 -5.98 -16.74 -12.79
CA VAL A 594 -4.52 -16.58 -12.92
C VAL A 594 -4.12 -16.06 -14.31
N MET A 595 -4.81 -16.52 -15.36
CA MET A 595 -4.55 -16.09 -16.74
C MET A 595 -5.13 -14.71 -17.05
N HIS A 596 -6.11 -14.23 -16.29
CA HIS A 596 -6.66 -12.88 -16.43
C HIS A 596 -5.84 -11.84 -15.65
N HIS A 597 -5.46 -12.16 -14.42
CA HIS A 597 -4.69 -11.29 -13.53
C HIS A 597 -3.20 -11.59 -13.63
N THR A 598 -2.59 -11.27 -14.78
CA THR A 598 -1.16 -11.44 -15.02
C THR A 598 -0.34 -10.25 -14.50
N GLY A 599 0.97 -10.42 -14.34
CA GLY A 599 1.89 -9.33 -14.00
C GLY A 599 1.87 -8.21 -15.04
N GLU A 600 1.76 -8.56 -16.33
CA GLU A 600 1.60 -7.61 -17.45
C GLU A 600 0.33 -6.76 -17.27
N TYR A 601 -0.82 -7.39 -16.97
CA TYR A 601 -2.08 -6.70 -16.73
C TYR A 601 -2.00 -5.77 -15.51
N TRP A 602 -1.40 -6.26 -14.41
CA TRP A 602 -1.20 -5.50 -13.18
C TRP A 602 -0.42 -4.21 -13.43
N CYS A 603 0.75 -4.31 -14.05
CA CYS A 603 1.60 -3.17 -14.41
C CYS A 603 0.86 -2.16 -15.30
N THR A 604 0.20 -2.66 -16.35
CA THR A 604 -0.51 -1.81 -17.32
C THR A 604 -1.65 -1.04 -16.67
N LYS A 605 -2.45 -1.71 -15.83
CA LYS A 605 -3.58 -1.08 -15.14
C LYS A 605 -3.13 -0.05 -14.11
N LEU A 606 -2.09 -0.35 -13.33
CA LEU A 606 -1.54 0.62 -12.38
C LEU A 606 -1.08 1.90 -13.09
N THR A 607 -0.30 1.78 -14.16
CA THR A 607 0.17 2.95 -14.91
C THR A 607 -0.98 3.75 -15.54
N GLN A 608 -1.99 3.07 -16.11
CA GLN A 608 -3.19 3.72 -16.65
C GLN A 608 -3.97 4.49 -15.57
N GLN A 609 -4.16 3.89 -14.39
CA GLN A 609 -4.86 4.55 -13.29
C GLN A 609 -4.05 5.74 -12.75
N LEU A 610 -2.73 5.60 -12.60
CA LEU A 610 -1.88 6.69 -12.16
C LEU A 610 -1.89 7.85 -13.16
N ALA A 611 -1.91 7.58 -14.47
CA ALA A 611 -2.04 8.61 -15.51
C ALA A 611 -3.39 9.33 -15.42
N LYS A 612 -4.48 8.58 -15.31
CA LYS A 612 -5.82 9.13 -15.13
C LYS A 612 -5.91 10.02 -13.88
N VAL A 613 -5.45 9.53 -12.74
CA VAL A 613 -5.46 10.27 -11.47
C VAL A 613 -4.58 11.52 -11.55
N HIS A 614 -3.39 11.40 -12.16
CA HIS A 614 -2.52 12.56 -12.35
C HIS A 614 -3.14 13.60 -13.27
N ASP A 615 -3.79 13.21 -14.37
CA ASP A 615 -4.48 14.15 -15.26
C ASP A 615 -5.66 14.82 -14.54
N GLU A 616 -6.42 14.09 -13.73
CA GLU A 616 -7.49 14.64 -12.90
C GLU A 616 -6.94 15.66 -11.89
N HIS A 617 -5.82 15.37 -11.24
CA HIS A 617 -5.17 16.29 -10.30
C HIS A 617 -4.57 17.48 -11.02
N TYR A 618 -3.88 17.25 -12.14
CA TYR A 618 -3.27 18.29 -12.96
C TYR A 618 -4.32 19.24 -13.53
N GLN A 619 -5.50 18.74 -13.92
CA GLN A 619 -6.62 19.59 -14.31
C GLN A 619 -7.14 20.42 -13.14
N ARG A 620 -7.16 19.88 -11.92
CA ARG A 620 -7.51 20.63 -10.69
C ARG A 620 -6.46 21.70 -10.36
N ASP A 621 -5.17 21.40 -10.49
CA ASP A 621 -4.06 22.28 -10.09
C ASP A 621 -3.67 23.31 -11.18
N THR A 622 -3.68 22.92 -12.45
CA THR A 622 -3.26 23.74 -13.61
C THR A 622 -4.38 24.60 -14.16
N MET A 623 -5.63 24.34 -13.75
CA MET A 623 -6.61 25.42 -13.70
C MET A 623 -6.10 26.43 -12.67
N SER A 624 -5.07 27.22 -13.01
CA SER A 624 -4.79 28.49 -12.36
C SER A 624 -6.03 29.32 -12.59
N ILE A 625 -6.95 29.23 -11.65
CA ILE A 625 -8.30 29.67 -11.87
C ILE A 625 -8.21 31.17 -12.15
N PRO A 626 -8.51 31.62 -13.39
CA PRO A 626 -8.21 32.97 -13.78
C PRO A 626 -8.95 33.93 -12.85
N ARG A 627 -8.33 35.09 -12.57
CA ARG A 627 -9.06 36.15 -11.86
C ARG A 627 -10.32 36.49 -12.67
N LEU A 628 -11.44 36.62 -11.96
CA LEU A 628 -12.73 36.92 -12.59
C LEU A 628 -12.63 38.16 -13.49
N SER A 629 -12.82 37.96 -14.80
CA SER A 629 -12.85 39.06 -15.77
C SER A 629 -14.20 39.78 -15.70
N VAL A 630 -14.23 40.85 -14.90
CA VAL A 630 -15.44 41.66 -14.69
C VAL A 630 -15.97 42.24 -16.01
N ALA A 631 -15.10 42.54 -16.97
CA ALA A 631 -15.49 43.05 -18.28
C ALA A 631 -16.27 42.00 -19.09
N GLN A 632 -15.73 40.78 -19.19
CA GLN A 632 -16.38 39.68 -19.92
C GLN A 632 -17.70 39.26 -19.25
N LEU A 633 -17.71 39.17 -17.92
CA LEU A 633 -18.92 38.85 -17.17
C LEU A 633 -20.00 39.93 -17.37
N SER A 634 -19.62 41.21 -17.36
CA SER A 634 -20.54 42.33 -17.62
C SER A 634 -21.11 42.32 -19.03
N GLU A 635 -20.33 41.90 -20.03
CA GLU A 635 -20.81 41.77 -21.40
C GLU A 635 -21.83 40.64 -21.53
N LYS A 636 -21.51 39.46 -20.99
CA LYS A 636 -22.43 38.32 -20.94
C LYS A 636 -23.72 38.69 -20.21
N TYR A 637 -23.61 39.30 -19.01
CA TYR A 637 -24.74 39.80 -18.23
C TYR A 637 -25.67 40.68 -19.08
N LYS A 638 -25.14 41.68 -19.81
CA LYS A 638 -25.96 42.58 -20.63
C LYS A 638 -26.69 41.87 -21.77
N LYS A 639 -26.10 40.83 -22.36
CA LYS A 639 -26.67 40.06 -23.49
C LYS A 639 -27.78 39.10 -23.03
N SER A 640 -27.73 38.62 -21.80
CA SER A 640 -28.66 37.65 -21.24
C SER A 640 -30.05 38.23 -20.96
N LYS A 641 -31.08 37.40 -21.19
CA LYS A 641 -32.50 37.73 -20.98
C LYS A 641 -33.00 37.29 -19.60
N LYS A 642 -32.52 36.17 -19.06
CA LYS A 642 -32.89 35.62 -17.75
C LYS A 642 -31.66 35.03 -17.05
N ARG A 643 -31.33 35.55 -15.87
CA ARG A 643 -30.04 35.33 -15.22
C ARG A 643 -30.24 34.71 -13.84
N LEU A 644 -29.67 33.55 -13.60
CA LEU A 644 -29.68 32.85 -12.32
C LEU A 644 -28.36 33.11 -11.58
N PHE A 645 -28.47 33.53 -10.32
CA PHE A 645 -27.36 33.69 -9.39
C PHE A 645 -27.58 32.76 -8.20
N ILE A 646 -26.59 31.94 -7.86
CA ILE A 646 -26.59 31.14 -6.64
C ILE A 646 -25.34 31.52 -5.86
N LEU A 647 -25.51 32.11 -4.69
CA LEU A 647 -24.45 32.79 -3.96
C LEU A 647 -24.33 32.23 -2.55
N ASP A 648 -23.15 31.73 -2.19
CA ASP A 648 -22.88 31.31 -0.82
C ASP A 648 -22.77 32.52 0.12
N TYR A 649 -23.25 32.36 1.35
CA TYR A 649 -23.26 33.42 2.33
C TYR A 649 -21.98 33.44 3.18
N GLU A 650 -21.65 32.32 3.83
CA GLU A 650 -20.56 32.17 4.81
C GLU A 650 -19.17 32.19 4.17
N GLY A 651 -18.43 33.30 4.29
CA GLY A 651 -17.08 33.40 3.74
C GLY A 651 -17.04 33.75 2.25
N THR A 652 -18.21 33.94 1.62
CA THR A 652 -18.37 34.49 0.26
C THR A 652 -19.02 35.87 0.24
N LEU A 653 -20.17 36.05 0.91
CA LEU A 653 -20.85 37.36 1.01
C LEU A 653 -20.55 38.07 2.32
N ALA A 654 -20.21 37.34 3.37
CA ALA A 654 -19.82 37.87 4.67
C ALA A 654 -18.52 37.22 5.19
N SER A 655 -17.70 37.97 5.93
CA SER A 655 -16.48 37.44 6.57
C SER A 655 -16.82 36.52 7.75
N TYR A 656 -16.06 35.44 7.94
CA TYR A 656 -16.22 34.48 9.05
C TYR A 656 -16.35 35.21 10.40
N GLY A 657 -17.53 35.12 11.01
CA GLY A 657 -17.66 35.03 12.46
C GLY A 657 -17.84 33.55 12.81
N SER A 658 -17.40 33.13 14.00
CA SER A 658 -17.76 31.80 14.54
C SER A 658 -19.28 31.60 14.42
N VAL A 659 -19.74 30.37 14.12
CA VAL A 659 -21.17 30.00 14.11
C VAL A 659 -21.87 30.44 15.41
N THR A 660 -21.12 30.50 16.51
CA THR A 660 -21.58 30.94 17.84
C THR A 660 -21.65 32.48 18.01
N ASN A 661 -21.05 33.26 17.12
CA ASN A 661 -21.07 34.72 17.15
C ASN A 661 -22.06 35.28 16.12
N ILE A 662 -23.24 35.68 16.62
CA ILE A 662 -24.30 36.38 15.87
C ILE A 662 -23.81 37.72 15.27
N VAL A 663 -22.68 38.25 15.74
CA VAL A 663 -22.14 39.54 15.29
C VAL A 663 -21.37 39.39 13.98
N LEU A 664 -22.12 39.34 12.88
CA LEU A 664 -21.59 39.53 11.53
C LEU A 664 -21.09 40.96 11.34
N ALA A 665 -19.90 41.10 10.77
CA ALA A 665 -19.44 42.36 10.21
C ALA A 665 -20.28 42.69 8.94
N SER A 666 -21.27 43.57 9.09
CA SER A 666 -21.99 44.31 8.02
C SER A 666 -23.08 43.60 7.16
N PRO A 667 -24.09 42.90 7.74
CA PRO A 667 -25.21 42.31 6.98
C PRO A 667 -26.00 43.33 6.15
N GLN A 668 -26.09 44.58 6.62
CA GLN A 668 -26.81 45.64 5.91
C GLN A 668 -26.26 45.90 4.50
N ARG A 669 -24.96 45.71 4.29
CA ARG A 669 -24.32 45.95 2.99
C ARG A 669 -24.70 44.87 1.99
N VAL A 670 -24.68 43.61 2.43
CA VAL A 670 -25.09 42.44 1.63
C VAL A 670 -26.57 42.58 1.25
N ILE A 671 -27.42 42.90 2.23
CA ILE A 671 -28.86 43.15 2.02
C ILE A 671 -29.09 44.25 0.98
N ASN A 672 -28.40 45.38 1.07
CA ASN A 672 -28.52 46.47 0.10
C ASN A 672 -28.10 46.01 -1.31
N ALA A 673 -27.02 45.22 -1.43
CA ALA A 673 -26.55 44.72 -2.72
C ALA A 673 -27.51 43.69 -3.34
N LEU A 674 -28.12 42.83 -2.52
CA LEU A 674 -29.15 41.88 -2.97
C LEU A 674 -30.41 42.62 -3.45
N ASN A 675 -30.88 43.63 -2.70
CA ASN A 675 -31.99 44.48 -3.12
C ASN A 675 -31.71 45.20 -4.45
N ASP A 676 -30.49 45.72 -4.64
CA ASP A 676 -30.07 46.34 -5.90
C ASP A 676 -30.09 45.33 -7.07
N MET A 677 -29.73 44.05 -6.83
CA MET A 677 -29.78 42.99 -7.84
C MET A 677 -31.21 42.56 -8.18
N LEU A 678 -32.07 42.40 -7.17
CA LEU A 678 -33.47 41.99 -7.31
C LEU A 678 -34.34 43.07 -7.96
N ALA A 679 -33.93 44.33 -7.90
CA ALA A 679 -34.59 45.41 -8.63
C ALA A 679 -34.53 45.26 -10.17
N ASP A 680 -33.78 44.29 -10.72
CA ASP A 680 -33.80 43.93 -12.15
C ASP A 680 -34.60 42.62 -12.30
N GLU A 681 -35.79 42.69 -12.90
CA GLU A 681 -36.73 41.55 -13.06
C GLU A 681 -36.19 40.40 -13.92
N LYS A 682 -35.04 40.62 -14.59
CA LYS A 682 -34.31 39.57 -15.32
C LYS A 682 -33.46 38.69 -14.40
N ASN A 683 -33.18 39.13 -13.18
CA ASN A 683 -32.34 38.42 -12.22
C ASN A 683 -33.18 37.53 -11.31
N ILE A 684 -32.72 36.31 -11.14
CA ILE A 684 -33.21 35.34 -10.17
C ILE A 684 -32.03 35.08 -9.24
N VAL A 685 -32.20 35.33 -7.95
CA VAL A 685 -31.10 35.27 -6.98
C VAL A 685 -31.46 34.31 -5.86
N TYR A 686 -30.61 33.31 -5.66
CA TYR A 686 -30.62 32.39 -4.54
C TYR A 686 -29.39 32.63 -3.66
N VAL A 687 -29.61 32.65 -2.35
CA VAL A 687 -28.54 32.66 -1.35
C VAL A 687 -28.50 31.30 -0.68
N MET A 688 -27.33 30.67 -0.67
CA MET A 688 -27.09 29.39 0.01
C MET A 688 -26.29 29.60 1.28
N SER A 689 -26.60 28.79 2.28
CA SER A 689 -25.95 28.86 3.59
C SER A 689 -26.05 27.53 4.33
N GLY A 690 -25.06 27.28 5.18
CA GLY A 690 -25.08 26.16 6.12
C GLY A 690 -25.96 26.39 7.35
N ARG A 691 -26.54 27.58 7.51
CA ARG A 691 -27.37 27.96 8.68
C ARG A 691 -28.77 27.37 8.65
N THR A 692 -29.42 27.42 9.81
CA THR A 692 -30.83 27.02 9.94
C THR A 692 -31.75 28.01 9.26
N LEU A 693 -32.98 27.57 9.00
CA LEU A 693 -34.01 28.38 8.35
C LEU A 693 -34.38 29.63 9.18
N GLU A 694 -34.43 29.56 10.52
CA GLU A 694 -34.73 30.74 11.36
C GLU A 694 -33.64 31.80 11.30
N GLU A 695 -32.38 31.39 11.28
CA GLU A 695 -31.26 32.32 11.17
C GLU A 695 -31.27 33.03 9.81
N LEU A 696 -31.56 32.30 8.73
CA LEU A 696 -31.69 32.88 7.40
C LEU A 696 -32.91 33.80 7.28
N GLU A 697 -34.03 33.47 7.90
CA GLU A 697 -35.19 34.36 7.96
C GLU A 697 -34.88 35.65 8.74
N LEU A 698 -34.13 35.55 9.84
CA LEU A 698 -33.74 36.73 10.62
C LEU A 698 -32.84 37.69 9.81
N ILE A 699 -31.97 37.14 8.96
CA ILE A 699 -31.02 37.92 8.14
C ILE A 699 -31.67 38.42 6.84
N PHE A 700 -32.37 37.55 6.11
CA PHE A 700 -32.86 37.81 4.74
C PHE A 700 -34.38 37.87 4.60
N GLY A 701 -35.16 37.64 5.66
CA GLY A 701 -36.62 37.75 5.63
C GLY A 701 -37.12 39.15 5.24
N ARG A 702 -36.28 40.19 5.37
CA ARG A 702 -36.57 41.57 4.94
C ARG A 702 -36.21 41.86 3.48
N VAL A 703 -35.71 40.88 2.73
CA VAL A 703 -35.32 41.01 1.32
C VAL A 703 -36.41 40.33 0.47
N PRO A 704 -37.40 41.07 -0.03
CA PRO A 704 -38.51 40.48 -0.77
C PRO A 704 -38.02 39.89 -2.10
N GLY A 705 -38.41 38.64 -2.37
CA GLY A 705 -38.17 37.98 -3.66
C GLY A 705 -36.84 37.21 -3.79
N VAL A 706 -36.01 37.16 -2.75
CA VAL A 706 -34.79 36.32 -2.74
C VAL A 706 -35.14 34.85 -2.43
N GLY A 707 -34.62 33.93 -3.26
CA GLY A 707 -34.66 32.51 -2.95
C GLY A 707 -33.60 32.16 -1.91
N LEU A 708 -33.90 31.21 -1.03
CA LEU A 708 -32.98 30.80 0.05
C LEU A 708 -32.76 29.30 0.00
N ILE A 709 -31.53 28.87 0.26
CA ILE A 709 -31.14 27.47 0.42
C ILE A 709 -30.52 27.35 1.82
N ALA A 710 -31.18 26.61 2.71
CA ALA A 710 -30.73 26.42 4.10
C ALA A 710 -30.14 25.03 4.31
N GLU A 711 -29.33 24.89 5.36
CA GLU A 711 -28.68 23.65 5.78
C GLU A 711 -28.07 22.87 4.60
N ASN A 712 -27.24 23.56 3.81
CA ASN A 712 -26.48 22.99 2.70
C ASN A 712 -27.32 22.27 1.63
N GLY A 713 -28.61 22.58 1.48
CA GLY A 713 -29.45 22.05 0.41
C GLY A 713 -30.68 21.26 0.87
N CYS A 714 -30.87 21.09 2.18
CA CYS A 714 -32.00 20.35 2.72
C CYS A 714 -33.34 21.11 2.63
N PHE A 715 -33.30 22.44 2.66
CA PHE A 715 -34.48 23.30 2.57
C PHE A 715 -34.29 24.37 1.52
N VAL A 716 -35.33 24.60 0.72
CA VAL A 716 -35.34 25.65 -0.29
C VAL A 716 -36.60 26.49 -0.19
N ARG A 717 -36.41 27.80 -0.15
CA ARG A 717 -37.47 28.79 -0.35
C ARG A 717 -37.38 29.33 -1.76
N GLU A 718 -38.49 29.26 -2.49
CA GLU A 718 -38.54 29.70 -3.88
C GLU A 718 -38.38 31.22 -4.02
N PHE A 719 -37.88 31.65 -5.18
CA PHE A 719 -37.78 33.06 -5.54
C PHE A 719 -39.17 33.64 -5.86
N GLY A 720 -39.37 34.94 -5.67
CA GLY A 720 -40.61 35.62 -6.10
C GLY A 720 -41.68 35.84 -5.02
N GLY A 721 -41.40 35.54 -3.74
CA GLY A 721 -42.17 36.04 -2.61
C GLY A 721 -43.17 35.05 -1.98
N THR A 722 -43.04 33.76 -2.25
CA THR A 722 -43.63 32.72 -1.41
C THR A 722 -42.78 32.57 -0.15
N ASP A 723 -43.36 32.81 1.02
CA ASP A 723 -42.70 32.58 2.32
C ASP A 723 -42.71 31.09 2.73
N GLU A 724 -43.13 30.19 1.83
CA GLU A 724 -43.18 28.75 2.08
C GLU A 724 -41.83 28.10 1.78
N TRP A 725 -41.31 27.37 2.78
CA TRP A 725 -40.14 26.52 2.64
C TRP A 725 -40.54 25.14 2.11
N THR A 726 -39.82 24.67 1.11
CA THR A 726 -39.90 23.28 0.65
C THR A 726 -38.80 22.50 1.34
N GLU A 727 -39.20 21.50 2.13
CA GLU A 727 -38.29 20.54 2.74
C GLU A 727 -38.06 19.38 1.76
N PHE A 728 -36.79 19.12 1.44
CA PHE A 728 -36.40 18.02 0.57
C PHE A 728 -35.94 16.80 1.36
N ALA A 729 -35.40 17.03 2.55
CA ALA A 729 -35.08 15.95 3.47
C ALA A 729 -36.36 15.20 3.88
N ASP A 730 -36.33 13.88 3.83
CA ASP A 730 -37.42 13.05 4.31
C ASP A 730 -37.42 13.11 5.84
N GLU A 731 -38.46 13.72 6.43
CA GLU A 731 -38.57 13.99 7.87
C GLU A 731 -38.46 12.68 8.70
N GLU A 732 -39.09 11.60 8.24
CA GLU A 732 -39.08 10.30 8.93
C GLU A 732 -37.68 9.67 8.89
N LYS A 733 -37.02 9.68 7.72
CA LYS A 733 -35.64 9.20 7.61
C LYS A 733 -34.68 10.05 8.42
N THR A 734 -34.87 11.37 8.40
CA THR A 734 -34.02 12.33 9.11
C THR A 734 -34.06 12.10 10.60
N LYS A 735 -35.25 11.92 11.15
CA LYS A 735 -35.45 11.60 12.56
C LYS A 735 -34.83 10.24 12.92
N THR A 736 -35.04 9.23 12.09
CA THR A 736 -34.55 7.86 12.33
C THR A 736 -33.03 7.82 12.45
N TRP A 737 -32.31 8.47 11.51
CA TRP A 737 -30.85 8.45 11.56
C TRP A 737 -30.31 9.33 12.67
N LYS A 738 -30.95 10.47 12.96
CA LYS A 738 -30.53 11.33 14.09
C LYS A 738 -30.67 10.63 15.42
N GLU A 739 -31.76 9.88 15.64
CA GLU A 739 -31.91 9.08 16.86
C GLU A 739 -30.79 8.03 16.99
N SER A 740 -30.41 7.40 15.87
CA SER A 740 -29.30 6.44 15.82
C SER A 740 -27.96 7.12 16.14
N VAL A 741 -27.67 8.28 15.54
CA VAL A 741 -26.42 9.03 15.72
C VAL A 741 -26.33 9.67 17.11
N LYS A 742 -27.43 10.15 17.69
CA LYS A 742 -27.44 10.76 19.03
C LYS A 742 -26.91 9.81 20.11
N GLY A 743 -27.23 8.51 20.01
CA GLY A 743 -26.68 7.51 20.93
C GLY A 743 -25.15 7.44 20.86
N ILE A 744 -24.59 7.53 19.65
CA ILE A 744 -23.14 7.55 19.41
C ILE A 744 -22.54 8.87 19.90
N LEU A 745 -23.13 10.01 19.55
CA LEU A 745 -22.64 11.32 19.97
C LEU A 745 -22.62 11.50 21.49
N GLN A 746 -23.65 11.00 22.19
CA GLN A 746 -23.69 11.06 23.64
C GLN A 746 -22.50 10.33 24.27
N TYR A 747 -22.14 9.15 23.74
CA TYR A 747 -20.97 8.39 24.19
C TYR A 747 -19.65 9.18 24.07
N TYR A 748 -19.48 9.99 23.02
CA TYR A 748 -18.30 10.83 22.84
C TYR A 748 -18.37 12.15 23.62
N GLN A 749 -19.56 12.73 23.73
CA GLN A 749 -19.78 13.95 24.52
C GLN A 749 -19.44 13.74 25.99
N GLU A 750 -19.78 12.58 26.56
CA GLU A 750 -19.44 12.21 27.95
C GLU A 750 -17.93 12.00 28.16
N ARG A 751 -17.17 11.72 27.09
CA ARG A 751 -15.71 11.50 27.14
C ARG A 751 -14.88 12.74 26.87
N VAL A 752 -15.44 13.69 26.13
CA VAL A 752 -14.76 14.93 25.75
C VAL A 752 -15.32 16.06 26.59
N GLU A 753 -14.72 16.32 27.74
CA GLU A 753 -15.10 17.44 28.61
C GLU A 753 -14.96 18.76 27.85
N GLY A 754 -15.97 19.63 27.96
CA GLY A 754 -16.06 20.89 27.22
C GLY A 754 -16.66 20.77 25.80
N SER A 755 -17.01 19.56 25.35
CA SER A 755 -17.73 19.36 24.09
C SER A 755 -19.24 19.56 24.21
N TRP A 756 -19.89 19.88 23.10
CA TRP A 756 -21.34 20.00 23.02
C TRP A 756 -21.85 19.62 21.63
N VAL A 757 -23.12 19.22 21.55
CA VAL A 757 -23.78 18.84 20.29
C VAL A 757 -24.76 19.94 19.90
N GLU A 758 -24.63 20.43 18.68
CA GLU A 758 -25.60 21.30 18.02
C GLU A 758 -26.56 20.43 17.20
N GLU A 759 -27.86 20.53 17.49
CA GLU A 759 -28.89 19.87 16.71
C GLU A 759 -29.56 20.88 15.78
N ARG A 760 -29.42 20.65 14.47
CA ARG A 760 -30.10 21.41 13.40
C ARG A 760 -31.29 20.63 12.85
N HIS A 761 -31.97 21.06 11.79
CA HIS A 761 -33.14 20.35 11.25
C HIS A 761 -32.78 19.08 10.48
N CYS A 762 -31.67 19.10 9.74
CA CYS A 762 -31.19 18.00 8.90
C CYS A 762 -29.73 17.63 9.15
N SER A 763 -29.06 18.25 10.13
CA SER A 763 -27.68 17.93 10.48
C SER A 763 -27.45 17.90 12.00
N LEU A 764 -26.36 17.27 12.42
CA LEU A 764 -25.84 17.31 13.79
C LEU A 764 -24.40 17.76 13.73
N ILE A 765 -23.98 18.62 14.65
CA ILE A 765 -22.57 19.06 14.73
C ILE A 765 -22.04 18.79 16.13
N PHE A 766 -20.95 18.05 16.20
CA PHE A 766 -20.23 17.81 17.45
C PHE A 766 -19.07 18.81 17.57
N HIS A 767 -19.18 19.74 18.50
CA HIS A 767 -18.18 20.78 18.75
C HIS A 767 -17.24 20.36 19.87
N TYR A 768 -15.94 20.43 19.60
CA TYR A 768 -14.91 20.14 20.60
C TYR A 768 -13.83 21.23 20.72
N GLU A 769 -14.07 22.41 20.11
CA GLU A 769 -13.16 23.56 20.13
C GLU A 769 -12.76 24.01 21.56
N LYS A 770 -13.65 23.83 22.54
CA LYS A 770 -13.47 24.23 23.95
C LYS A 770 -13.05 23.08 24.85
N ALA A 771 -12.62 21.95 24.28
CA ALA A 771 -12.20 20.81 25.08
C ALA A 771 -10.89 21.11 25.84
N ASP A 772 -10.84 20.66 27.09
CA ASP A 772 -9.68 20.91 27.97
C ASP A 772 -8.38 20.26 27.43
N GLU A 773 -8.51 19.07 26.83
CA GLU A 773 -7.41 18.37 26.13
C GLU A 773 -7.68 18.25 24.62
N TYR A 774 -7.28 19.27 23.87
CA TYR A 774 -7.52 19.35 22.42
C TYR A 774 -7.01 18.12 21.64
N GLU A 775 -5.79 17.63 21.90
CA GLU A 775 -5.26 16.45 21.19
C GLU A 775 -6.05 15.17 21.49
N SER A 776 -6.58 15.03 22.70
CA SER A 776 -7.42 13.91 23.08
C SER A 776 -8.79 14.02 22.39
N ALA A 777 -9.38 15.22 22.43
CA ALA A 777 -10.63 15.55 21.77
C ALA A 777 -10.57 15.32 20.25
N ASN A 778 -9.49 15.75 19.59
CA ASN A 778 -9.29 15.56 18.15
C ASN A 778 -9.20 14.07 17.76
N ARG A 779 -8.59 13.24 18.60
CA ARG A 779 -8.60 11.78 18.40
C ARG A 779 -10.00 11.19 18.56
N GLN A 780 -10.71 11.59 19.61
CA GLN A 780 -12.10 11.16 19.84
C GLN A 780 -13.03 11.62 18.73
N ALA A 781 -12.79 12.79 18.13
CA ALA A 781 -13.54 13.30 16.98
C ALA A 781 -13.34 12.42 15.74
N GLY A 782 -12.10 12.02 15.44
CA GLY A 782 -11.82 11.05 14.37
C GLY A 782 -12.47 9.70 14.62
N ASP A 783 -12.41 9.17 15.85
CA ASP A 783 -13.07 7.92 16.22
C ASP A 783 -14.60 8.04 16.12
N CYS A 784 -15.17 9.17 16.51
CA CYS A 784 -16.60 9.49 16.41
C CYS A 784 -17.07 9.50 14.96
N ALA A 785 -16.36 10.20 14.08
CA ALA A 785 -16.69 10.24 12.66
C ALA A 785 -16.68 8.84 12.03
N ASN A 786 -15.66 8.03 12.34
CA ASN A 786 -15.59 6.65 11.85
C ASN A 786 -16.70 5.77 12.41
N HIS A 787 -17.00 5.86 13.71
CA HIS A 787 -18.09 5.08 14.31
C HIS A 787 -19.43 5.42 13.67
N ILE A 788 -19.70 6.70 13.37
CA ILE A 788 -20.92 7.13 12.70
C ILE A 788 -20.96 6.63 11.25
N ASN A 789 -19.86 6.79 10.50
CA ASN A 789 -19.77 6.32 9.11
C ASN A 789 -19.96 4.80 9.00
N ASP A 790 -19.34 4.03 9.90
CA ASP A 790 -19.45 2.57 9.91
C ASP A 790 -20.85 2.09 10.36
N ALA A 791 -21.42 2.70 11.40
CA ALA A 791 -22.71 2.26 11.96
C ALA A 791 -23.92 2.73 11.14
N CYS A 792 -23.81 3.88 10.46
CA CYS A 792 -24.91 4.54 9.77
C CYS A 792 -24.78 4.50 8.23
N GLU A 793 -23.88 3.66 7.68
CA GLU A 793 -23.68 3.51 6.23
C GLU A 793 -25.01 3.21 5.50
N ASN A 794 -25.80 2.25 6.00
CA ASN A 794 -27.10 1.88 5.43
C ASN A 794 -28.15 3.00 5.51
N GLN A 795 -27.96 3.97 6.41
CA GLN A 795 -28.85 5.12 6.57
C GLN A 795 -28.44 6.29 5.67
N ARG A 796 -27.37 6.15 4.87
CA ARG A 796 -26.85 7.16 3.94
C ARG A 796 -26.51 8.48 4.64
N VAL A 797 -25.85 8.38 5.79
CA VAL A 797 -25.35 9.51 6.57
C VAL A 797 -23.83 9.54 6.52
N ARG A 798 -23.25 10.74 6.44
CA ARG A 798 -21.79 10.93 6.53
C ARG A 798 -21.44 11.82 7.71
N ALA A 799 -20.32 11.48 8.36
CA ALA A 799 -19.67 12.27 9.38
C ALA A 799 -18.29 12.71 8.87
N ILE A 800 -18.08 14.02 8.82
CA ILE A 800 -16.88 14.67 8.30
C ILE A 800 -16.14 15.31 9.47
N PRO A 801 -14.93 14.84 9.81
CA PRO A 801 -14.10 15.51 10.79
C PRO A 801 -13.51 16.79 10.17
N THR A 802 -13.68 17.92 10.85
CA THR A 802 -13.03 19.20 10.53
C THR A 802 -12.06 19.59 11.65
N LYS A 803 -11.46 20.78 11.60
CA LYS A 803 -10.44 21.20 12.56
C LYS A 803 -10.94 21.19 14.01
N ASP A 804 -12.17 21.62 14.26
CA ASP A 804 -12.70 21.79 15.62
C ASP A 804 -14.11 21.20 15.81
N THR A 805 -14.67 20.58 14.77
CA THR A 805 -16.02 20.00 14.80
C THR A 805 -16.09 18.71 13.97
N VAL A 806 -17.05 17.84 14.28
CA VAL A 806 -17.50 16.77 13.37
C VAL A 806 -18.87 17.16 12.85
N ILE A 807 -19.01 17.29 11.54
CA ILE A 807 -20.27 17.63 10.88
C ILE A 807 -20.92 16.33 10.41
N ILE A 808 -22.17 16.09 10.81
CA ILE A 808 -22.96 14.93 10.42
C ILE A 808 -24.14 15.40 9.59
N GLU A 809 -24.23 14.89 8.37
CA GLU A 809 -25.23 15.30 7.38
C GLU A 809 -25.64 14.13 6.46
N PRO A 810 -26.84 14.18 5.87
CA PRO A 810 -27.28 13.18 4.90
C PRO A 810 -26.47 13.26 3.60
N ILE A 811 -26.23 12.11 2.96
CA ILE A 811 -25.53 12.03 1.68
C ILE A 811 -26.45 12.43 0.51
N ASP A 812 -27.76 12.27 0.68
CA ASP A 812 -28.74 12.42 -0.40
C ASP A 812 -29.06 13.88 -0.76
N TRP A 813 -28.77 14.82 0.13
CA TRP A 813 -29.11 16.23 -0.03
C TRP A 813 -27.89 17.10 0.21
N ASP A 814 -27.51 17.83 -0.83
CA ASP A 814 -26.39 18.77 -0.85
C ASP A 814 -26.70 20.02 -1.71
N LYS A 815 -25.79 20.99 -1.73
CA LYS A 815 -25.95 22.26 -2.46
C LYS A 815 -26.18 22.02 -3.97
N GLY A 816 -25.62 20.95 -4.53
CA GLY A 816 -25.75 20.60 -5.95
C GLY A 816 -27.10 19.97 -6.30
N THR A 817 -27.63 19.10 -5.44
CA THR A 817 -28.98 18.52 -5.60
C THR A 817 -30.06 19.61 -5.50
N ALA A 818 -29.95 20.51 -4.52
CA ALA A 818 -30.83 21.68 -4.38
C ALA A 818 -30.79 22.57 -5.63
N ALA A 819 -29.58 22.87 -6.15
CA ALA A 819 -29.41 23.65 -7.36
C ALA A 819 -30.01 22.95 -8.61
N THR A 820 -29.90 21.63 -8.68
CA THR A 820 -30.52 20.82 -9.76
C THR A 820 -32.03 20.93 -9.74
N GLN A 821 -32.64 20.85 -8.56
CA GLN A 821 -34.09 20.98 -8.42
C GLN A 821 -34.57 22.38 -8.79
N ILE A 822 -33.95 23.41 -8.22
CA ILE A 822 -34.24 24.82 -8.55
C ILE A 822 -34.16 25.04 -10.07
N PHE A 823 -33.10 24.53 -10.71
CA PHE A 823 -32.94 24.68 -12.15
C PHE A 823 -34.00 23.93 -12.96
N ASN A 824 -34.39 22.72 -12.54
CA ASN A 824 -35.44 21.95 -13.20
C ASN A 824 -36.82 22.60 -13.07
N ASP A 825 -37.13 23.18 -11.91
CA ASP A 825 -38.38 23.90 -11.69
C ASP A 825 -38.41 25.19 -12.51
N LEU A 826 -37.31 25.95 -12.53
CA LEU A 826 -37.16 27.11 -13.41
C LEU A 826 -37.32 26.76 -14.89
N ARG A 827 -36.84 25.59 -15.34
CA ARG A 827 -37.00 25.16 -16.74
C ARG A 827 -38.45 24.96 -17.17
N LYS A 828 -39.37 24.68 -16.24
CA LYS A 828 -40.80 24.52 -16.56
C LYS A 828 -41.40 25.84 -17.05
N ASP A 829 -40.98 26.96 -16.46
CA ASP A 829 -41.51 28.29 -16.78
C ASP A 829 -40.61 29.08 -17.74
N CYS A 830 -39.31 29.13 -17.48
CA CYS A 830 -38.35 29.87 -18.29
C CYS A 830 -36.91 29.40 -18.05
N THR A 831 -36.26 28.87 -19.10
CA THR A 831 -34.85 28.44 -18.98
C THR A 831 -33.91 29.65 -18.89
N PRO A 832 -33.10 29.78 -17.82
CA PRO A 832 -32.14 30.88 -17.70
C PRO A 832 -31.01 30.72 -18.73
N ASP A 833 -30.61 31.83 -19.36
CA ASP A 833 -29.54 31.87 -20.35
C ASP A 833 -28.19 32.31 -19.76
N PHE A 834 -28.16 32.57 -18.45
CA PHE A 834 -26.98 32.92 -17.68
C PHE A 834 -27.03 32.29 -16.29
N LEU A 835 -25.93 31.70 -15.85
CA LEU A 835 -25.74 31.12 -14.52
C LEU A 835 -24.44 31.65 -13.90
N MET A 836 -24.54 32.20 -12.70
CA MET A 836 -23.39 32.54 -11.88
C MET A 836 -23.48 31.85 -10.52
N VAL A 837 -22.46 31.08 -10.16
CA VAL A 837 -22.33 30.44 -8.84
C VAL A 837 -21.11 31.01 -8.14
N ALA A 838 -21.23 31.41 -6.87
CA ALA A 838 -20.10 31.88 -6.07
C ALA A 838 -20.05 31.18 -4.71
N GLY A 839 -18.86 30.75 -4.29
CA GLY A 839 -18.62 30.03 -3.04
C GLY A 839 -17.18 30.18 -2.54
N ASN A 840 -16.86 29.66 -1.36
CA ASN A 840 -15.56 29.78 -0.69
C ASN A 840 -15.14 28.53 0.08
N ASP A 841 -16.07 27.61 0.40
CA ASP A 841 -15.79 26.45 1.23
C ASP A 841 -15.98 25.12 0.48
N ARG A 842 -15.43 24.04 1.03
CA ARG A 842 -15.27 22.74 0.35
C ARG A 842 -16.61 22.15 -0.09
N ASP A 843 -17.66 22.44 0.66
CA ASP A 843 -19.03 22.05 0.34
C ASP A 843 -19.53 22.66 -0.98
N ASP A 844 -18.91 23.75 -1.44
CA ASP A 844 -19.28 24.42 -2.70
C ASP A 844 -18.73 23.69 -3.95
N GLU A 845 -17.80 22.74 -3.78
CA GLU A 845 -17.25 21.97 -4.91
C GLU A 845 -18.31 21.13 -5.62
N VAL A 846 -19.35 20.71 -4.91
CA VAL A 846 -20.46 19.96 -5.49
C VAL A 846 -21.27 20.86 -6.45
N ILE A 847 -21.59 22.09 -6.04
CA ILE A 847 -22.34 23.02 -6.88
C ILE A 847 -21.50 23.57 -8.04
N PHE A 848 -20.18 23.71 -7.86
CA PHE A 848 -19.28 24.07 -8.97
C PHE A 848 -19.23 22.97 -10.04
N ARG A 849 -19.15 21.70 -9.64
CA ARG A 849 -19.23 20.56 -10.58
C ARG A 849 -20.55 20.54 -11.33
N TRP A 850 -21.67 20.67 -10.62
CA TRP A 850 -23.01 20.77 -11.22
C TRP A 850 -23.09 21.87 -12.28
N ALA A 851 -22.62 23.09 -11.97
CA ALA A 851 -22.64 24.18 -12.92
C ALA A 851 -21.72 23.93 -14.13
N LYS A 852 -20.56 23.31 -13.92
CA LYS A 852 -19.62 22.92 -14.99
C LYS A 852 -20.22 21.85 -15.91
N ASP A 853 -20.99 20.92 -15.39
CA ASP A 853 -21.69 19.91 -16.18
C ASP A 853 -22.76 20.56 -17.08
N LEU A 854 -23.47 21.59 -16.58
CA LEU A 854 -24.42 22.37 -17.39
C LEU A 854 -23.73 23.15 -18.53
N ASP A 855 -22.54 23.69 -18.28
CA ASP A 855 -21.71 24.37 -19.29
C ASP A 855 -21.22 23.37 -20.35
N THR A 856 -20.66 22.24 -19.91
CA THR A 856 -20.10 21.19 -20.79
C THR A 856 -21.18 20.55 -21.68
N ASN A 857 -22.38 20.35 -21.13
CA ASN A 857 -23.53 19.84 -21.88
C ASN A 857 -24.22 20.92 -22.74
N GLY A 858 -23.77 22.18 -22.69
CA GLY A 858 -24.36 23.30 -23.43
C GLY A 858 -25.80 23.63 -23.04
N THR A 859 -26.22 23.25 -21.82
CA THR A 859 -27.61 23.45 -21.35
C THR A 859 -27.87 24.92 -21.01
N VAL A 860 -26.86 25.63 -20.50
CA VAL A 860 -26.90 27.07 -20.25
C VAL A 860 -25.82 27.75 -21.10
N PRO A 861 -26.16 28.75 -21.95
CA PRO A 861 -25.19 29.40 -22.83
C PRO A 861 -24.05 30.15 -22.13
N TYR A 862 -24.31 30.71 -20.94
CA TYR A 862 -23.33 31.51 -20.20
C TYR A 862 -23.23 31.05 -18.75
N VAL A 863 -22.28 30.17 -18.44
CA VAL A 863 -21.97 29.76 -17.06
C VAL A 863 -20.71 30.47 -16.56
N SER A 864 -20.71 30.83 -15.28
CA SER A 864 -19.54 31.37 -14.56
C SER A 864 -19.56 30.93 -13.11
N THR A 865 -18.62 30.07 -12.71
CA THR A 865 -18.42 29.69 -11.30
C THR A 865 -17.23 30.46 -10.71
N VAL A 866 -17.35 30.93 -9.46
CA VAL A 866 -16.36 31.79 -8.81
C VAL A 866 -16.04 31.28 -7.41
N SER A 867 -14.76 30.97 -7.14
CA SER A 867 -14.31 30.72 -5.76
C SER A 867 -13.69 31.98 -5.15
N VAL A 868 -14.06 32.28 -3.90
CA VAL A 868 -13.43 33.33 -3.09
C VAL A 868 -12.31 32.70 -2.25
N GLY A 869 -11.12 33.30 -2.22
CA GLY A 869 -9.96 32.79 -1.48
C GLY A 869 -8.91 32.05 -2.34
N ASN A 870 -7.86 31.54 -1.68
CA ASN A 870 -6.78 30.74 -2.28
C ASN A 870 -6.92 29.28 -1.88
N ARG A 871 -7.43 28.44 -2.79
CA ARG A 871 -7.53 26.98 -2.63
C ARG A 871 -7.68 26.30 -3.99
N ASN A 872 -7.47 24.99 -4.02
CA ASN A 872 -7.80 24.16 -5.18
C ASN A 872 -9.32 23.97 -5.26
N THR A 873 -9.91 24.30 -6.41
CA THR A 873 -11.37 24.31 -6.60
C THR A 873 -11.72 24.08 -8.07
N VAL A 874 -12.87 23.46 -8.35
CA VAL A 874 -13.39 23.21 -9.70
C VAL A 874 -14.01 24.48 -10.32
N ALA A 875 -14.06 25.59 -9.58
CA ALA A 875 -14.56 26.87 -10.08
C ALA A 875 -13.79 27.39 -11.33
N MET A 876 -14.48 28.14 -12.19
CA MET A 876 -13.94 28.69 -13.45
C MET A 876 -13.12 29.97 -13.24
N ALA A 877 -13.40 30.72 -12.18
CA ALA A 877 -12.72 31.98 -11.85
C ALA A 877 -12.44 32.08 -10.34
N THR A 878 -11.38 32.79 -9.94
CA THR A 878 -11.12 33.14 -8.53
C THR A 878 -11.26 34.63 -8.30
N LEU A 879 -11.57 34.96 -7.05
CA LEU A 879 -11.62 36.31 -6.55
C LEU A 879 -10.59 36.42 -5.40
N THR A 880 -9.31 36.57 -5.77
CA THR A 880 -8.18 36.62 -4.81
C THR A 880 -7.94 38.03 -4.27
N GLN A 881 -7.66 38.14 -2.96
CA GLN A 881 -7.05 39.34 -2.40
C GLN A 881 -5.66 39.53 -3.00
N GLY A 882 -5.45 40.63 -3.72
CA GLY A 882 -4.12 41.11 -4.03
C GLY A 882 -3.64 42.03 -2.91
N THR A 883 -2.65 41.60 -2.13
CA THR A 883 -1.81 42.50 -1.30
C THR A 883 -1.01 43.52 -2.12
N THR A 884 -1.15 43.55 -3.45
CA THR A 884 -0.64 44.59 -4.32
C THR A 884 -1.63 44.89 -5.45
N GLY A 885 -2.35 46.01 -5.33
CA GLY A 885 -3.19 46.50 -6.42
C GLY A 885 -4.31 47.40 -5.94
N LYS A 886 -4.00 48.70 -5.82
CA LYS A 886 -4.89 49.87 -5.66
C LYS A 886 -6.36 49.55 -5.35
N TYR A 887 -6.79 49.96 -4.17
CA TYR A 887 -8.16 50.40 -3.90
C TYR A 887 -8.85 50.85 -5.19
N ILE A 888 -9.85 50.09 -5.65
CA ILE A 888 -10.93 50.72 -6.39
C ILE A 888 -11.75 51.46 -5.31
N SER A 889 -11.19 52.54 -4.77
CA SER A 889 -11.96 53.56 -4.10
C SER A 889 -12.84 54.19 -5.18
N ILE A 890 -14.05 53.66 -5.35
CA ILE A 890 -15.05 54.32 -6.17
C ILE A 890 -15.55 55.51 -5.35
N PRO A 891 -15.27 56.76 -5.74
CA PRO A 891 -15.77 57.91 -5.02
C PRO A 891 -17.31 57.87 -5.01
N HIS A 892 -17.91 58.24 -3.87
CA HIS A 892 -19.35 58.22 -3.61
C HIS A 892 -20.21 58.92 -4.68
N ARG A 893 -19.61 59.77 -5.54
CA ARG A 893 -20.27 60.54 -6.61
C ARG A 893 -20.51 59.79 -7.93
N PHE A 894 -20.08 58.53 -8.10
CA PHE A 894 -20.16 57.80 -9.39
C PHE A 894 -21.06 56.55 -9.41
N ARG A 895 -22.00 56.38 -8.46
CA ARG A 895 -22.88 55.19 -8.39
C ARG A 895 -23.97 55.11 -9.47
N GLN A 896 -24.32 56.20 -10.15
CA GLN A 896 -25.55 56.27 -10.96
C GLN A 896 -25.45 55.75 -12.41
N SER A 897 -24.27 55.36 -12.91
CA SER A 897 -24.11 54.99 -14.34
C SER A 897 -23.42 53.64 -14.63
N LYS A 898 -23.13 52.82 -13.61
CA LYS A 898 -22.52 51.49 -13.81
C LYS A 898 -23.57 50.36 -13.78
N PRO A 899 -23.39 49.27 -14.56
CA PRO A 899 -24.26 48.09 -14.46
C PRO A 899 -24.27 47.55 -13.02
N ARG A 900 -25.46 47.19 -12.53
CA ARG A 900 -25.71 46.76 -11.14
C ARG A 900 -24.79 45.62 -10.66
N LEU A 901 -24.39 44.74 -11.58
CA LEU A 901 -23.38 43.69 -11.34
C LEU A 901 -22.02 44.22 -10.84
N LEU A 902 -21.56 45.39 -11.31
CA LEU A 902 -20.29 46.00 -10.86
C LEU A 902 -20.36 46.50 -9.41
N LEU A 903 -21.54 46.96 -8.97
CA LEU A 903 -21.78 47.39 -7.59
C LEU A 903 -21.80 46.19 -6.63
N PHE A 904 -22.38 45.08 -7.08
CA PHE A 904 -22.39 43.81 -6.36
C PHE A 904 -20.99 43.20 -6.24
N LEU A 905 -20.24 43.08 -7.34
CA LEU A 905 -18.86 42.57 -7.31
C LEU A 905 -17.93 43.44 -6.46
N SER A 906 -18.14 44.77 -6.47
CA SER A 906 -17.44 45.70 -5.57
C SER A 906 -17.82 45.50 -4.09
N THR A 907 -18.99 44.94 -3.81
CA THR A 907 -19.42 44.59 -2.46
C THR A 907 -18.73 43.31 -2.01
N MET A 908 -18.77 42.24 -2.82
CA MET A 908 -18.01 41.00 -2.54
C MET A 908 -16.51 41.26 -2.32
N LEU A 909 -15.89 42.11 -3.14
CA LEU A 909 -14.46 42.46 -3.02
C LEU A 909 -14.11 43.26 -1.75
N MET A 910 -15.05 44.03 -1.20
CA MET A 910 -14.80 44.90 -0.04
C MET A 910 -15.31 44.32 1.28
N THR A 911 -16.04 43.21 1.29
CA THR A 911 -16.45 42.55 2.54
C THR A 911 -15.28 41.82 3.24
N PHE A 912 -14.17 41.61 2.53
CA PHE A 912 -12.97 40.94 3.04
C PHE A 912 -11.77 41.87 3.26
N ALA A 913 -11.92 43.18 3.01
CA ALA A 913 -10.90 44.20 3.29
C ALA A 913 -11.25 44.93 4.59
#